data_AF-A0A2G5B0P1-F1
#
_entry.id   AF-A0A2G5B0P1-F1
#
_cell.length_a   1.000
_cell.length_b   1.000
_cell.length_c   1.000
_cell.angle_alpha   90.00
_cell.angle_beta   90.00
_cell.angle_gamma   90.00
#
_symmetry.space_group_name_H-M   'P 1'
#
loop_
_entity.id
_entity.type
_entity.pdbx_description
1 polymer ?
#
loop_
_entity_poly.entity_id
_entity_poly.type
_entity_poly.pdbx_seq_one_letter_code
_entity_poly.pdbx_strand_id
1 'polypeptide(L)'
;MYLEKITRSVTGIVSFEYFLHEDEDVSYEEFYEIIREKIHNVNGMTGLTTTGINLCFLDQNSNMRYYAFDELDQLKEAILNADLDAAFGGSDEMPEDYGVILNTKRFRINSVDCSGGNRMDGFDSDCYHCIGIGGDQNNCLIECFKFFTGFDCSCEDVRKELGFKLTGKLGNKHIPELEKYFKLEVSVLLDEFDYNRNKDITLISPRIVYGDPGDTSSWLLFKDGHYDIILDVKNNTLKVCLEWEEKMKRKPTNESIYYFFDYETVWNPETYKLQPYSFGLIKTDKEGEILDQQFETLENTENIMMYLKKESIKERNKHKYLVGFNNSRFDNFLLLEEMLRKGDENIKELLFAGNTILNMKIYGFEVMDLCRILNTSLDKACKSFKCEQQKLSLEHNVVQDMFMKGELQQYLQKNYKKVKDYNLMDVKTLAELYFKIQEAVITLCGMNIKDFSTIAGMSYEIFKRKNKDKDIPIHGDMEKSMIRESVVGGRAQIFNKGEYNTEPLCCIDCVSLYPYVMLNNVFPIGETCFTEKYIENKIGVYKVEIITQPHISIIPTRTKNNPLDWESKDLERFLTSQDIDTLVKHGCKLEIVYGVYWNEDIGQLFKSYFTPLVEEKKRQDKLKEDSNEEYNAAIRELCKLLMNSLSGKLIQRDYAQIIEIVKGREGMNAFRQKCNAQISILEINSKICIVSGTLQQYINKMPTIYGSLIYSYARSHMYNTILSKVDYNQLYGMDTDSAFITIKQYLHLRENHPRLFGNEFGQFKEEVIELLNEGEEGPFGIFVAPKCYCFYAIHTNSKKERLIKARFKGININRDRIWGDKDFKALNGKQLHELYHSDTLPHIDVNFYRKCLNEDVTVLHSNLNKTIMNKDEFINIKQHFCLKIIKCTN
;
A
#
# COMPACT_ATOMS: atom_id res chain seq x y z
N MET A 1 -25.13 -9.73 29.98
CA MET A 1 -26.38 -10.21 30.63
C MET A 1 -27.23 -8.99 30.94
N TYR A 2 -28.52 -9.06 30.60
CA TYR A 2 -29.54 -8.00 30.56
C TYR A 2 -29.53 -7.08 29.34
N LEU A 3 -30.21 -7.53 28.27
CA LEU A 3 -31.28 -6.79 27.58
C LEU A 3 -31.88 -7.69 26.48
N GLU A 4 -33.02 -8.31 26.78
CA GLU A 4 -33.83 -9.10 25.83
C GLU A 4 -35.33 -8.86 26.15
N LYS A 5 -36.14 -8.69 25.09
CA LYS A 5 -37.59 -8.35 25.01
C LYS A 5 -37.91 -6.86 25.22
N ILE A 6 -38.60 -6.18 24.29
CA ILE A 6 -40.01 -6.41 23.91
C ILE A 6 -40.26 -6.15 22.41
N THR A 7 -41.14 -6.95 21.80
CA THR A 7 -41.73 -6.71 20.47
C THR A 7 -43.26 -6.56 20.56
N ARG A 8 -43.76 -5.52 19.86
CA ARG A 8 -45.10 -5.31 19.24
C ARG A 8 -46.37 -5.08 20.10
N SER A 9 -46.90 -3.85 20.00
CA SER A 9 -48.26 -3.58 19.51
C SER A 9 -48.45 -2.12 19.06
N VAL A 10 -48.88 -1.95 17.80
CA VAL A 10 -49.71 -0.88 17.17
C VAL A 10 -49.42 0.61 17.48
N THR A 11 -49.23 1.36 16.37
CA THR A 11 -49.16 2.84 16.16
C THR A 11 -47.90 3.59 16.61
N GLY A 12 -47.16 4.12 15.61
CA GLY A 12 -46.26 5.27 15.71
C GLY A 12 -44.87 5.02 16.31
N ILE A 13 -43.87 4.72 15.47
CA ILE A 13 -42.46 4.83 15.89
C ILE A 13 -42.03 6.28 15.67
N VAL A 14 -41.71 6.99 16.76
CA VAL A 14 -40.96 8.26 16.74
C VAL A 14 -39.55 7.95 17.25
N SER A 15 -38.53 8.30 16.47
CA SER A 15 -37.13 8.27 16.91
C SER A 15 -36.78 9.59 17.58
N PHE A 16 -36.22 9.53 18.80
CA PHE A 16 -35.61 10.69 19.46
C PHE A 16 -34.09 10.59 19.33
N GLU A 17 -33.44 11.63 18.80
CA GLU A 17 -31.99 11.81 18.89
C GLU A 17 -31.71 12.88 19.96
N TYR A 18 -30.81 12.61 20.90
CA TYR A 18 -30.44 13.53 21.97
C TYR A 18 -28.91 13.67 22.05
N PHE A 19 -28.44 14.91 22.24
CA PHE A 19 -27.06 15.27 22.54
C PHE A 19 -27.04 16.02 23.88
N LEU A 20 -26.40 15.45 24.92
CA LEU A 20 -26.16 16.14 26.20
C LEU A 20 -24.75 16.72 26.23
N HIS A 21 -24.61 17.94 26.75
CA HIS A 21 -23.36 18.50 27.25
C HIS A 21 -23.11 17.97 28.68
N GLU A 22 -21.86 17.68 29.04
CA GLU A 22 -21.47 16.95 30.27
C GLU A 22 -21.74 17.66 31.63
N ASP A 23 -22.38 18.83 31.68
CA ASP A 23 -22.37 19.70 32.88
C ASP A 23 -23.73 19.98 33.57
N GLU A 24 -24.83 19.28 33.26
CA GLU A 24 -26.10 19.47 33.98
C GLU A 24 -26.74 18.15 34.48
N ASP A 25 -26.85 18.02 35.81
CA ASP A 25 -27.46 16.89 36.57
C ASP A 25 -29.00 16.92 36.50
N VAL A 26 -29.58 16.71 35.33
CA VAL A 26 -31.03 16.43 35.22
C VAL A 26 -31.24 15.09 34.52
N SER A 27 -31.81 14.13 35.24
CA SER A 27 -32.10 12.81 34.66
C SER A 27 -33.22 12.91 33.63
N TYR A 28 -33.04 12.28 32.47
CA TYR A 28 -34.04 12.20 31.38
C TYR A 28 -35.42 11.74 31.87
N GLU A 29 -35.45 10.88 32.90
CA GLU A 29 -36.66 10.34 33.49
C GLU A 29 -37.50 11.40 34.23
N GLU A 30 -36.86 12.37 34.88
CA GLU A 30 -37.56 13.44 35.61
C GLU A 30 -38.22 14.44 34.64
N PHE A 31 -37.55 14.76 33.53
CA PHE A 31 -38.09 15.62 32.48
C PHE A 31 -39.25 14.96 31.72
N TYR A 32 -39.15 13.65 31.43
CA TYR A 32 -40.20 12.91 30.73
C TYR A 32 -41.48 12.80 31.57
N GLU A 33 -41.37 12.56 32.87
CA GLU A 33 -42.54 12.44 33.75
C GLU A 33 -43.27 13.78 33.95
N ILE A 34 -42.57 14.92 33.98
CA ILE A 34 -43.21 16.27 34.05
C ILE A 34 -44.08 16.55 32.82
N ILE A 35 -43.60 16.23 31.61
CA ILE A 35 -44.38 16.43 30.37
C ILE A 35 -45.57 15.46 30.33
N ARG A 36 -45.36 14.22 30.77
CA ARG A 36 -46.37 13.16 30.76
C ARG A 36 -47.52 13.42 31.75
N GLU A 37 -47.24 13.95 32.94
CA GLU A 37 -48.26 14.23 33.95
C GLU A 37 -49.18 15.40 33.58
N LYS A 38 -48.66 16.42 32.89
CA LYS A 38 -49.41 17.67 32.65
C LYS A 38 -50.05 17.78 31.27
N ILE A 39 -49.59 17.02 30.28
CA ILE A 39 -50.08 17.15 28.91
C ILE A 39 -50.65 15.80 28.43
N HIS A 40 -51.93 15.58 28.67
CA HIS A 40 -52.62 14.40 28.15
C HIS A 40 -52.82 14.51 26.62
N ASN A 41 -52.34 13.50 25.88
CA ASN A 41 -52.42 13.35 24.42
C ASN A 41 -51.54 14.29 23.57
N VAL A 42 -50.21 14.15 23.67
CA VAL A 42 -49.29 14.75 22.68
C VAL A 42 -48.46 13.69 21.95
N ASN A 43 -48.52 13.74 20.62
CA ASN A 43 -47.47 13.24 19.72
C ASN A 43 -46.55 14.42 19.39
N GLY A 44 -45.37 14.48 20.00
CA GLY A 44 -44.46 15.63 19.86
C GLY A 44 -42.99 15.22 19.71
N MET A 45 -42.20 16.10 19.11
CA MET A 45 -40.74 16.02 19.00
C MET A 45 -40.12 17.21 19.75
N THR A 46 -39.15 16.94 20.61
CA THR A 46 -38.33 17.95 21.27
C THR A 46 -36.91 17.85 20.76
N GLY A 47 -36.27 19.00 20.53
CA GLY A 47 -34.88 19.05 20.04
C GLY A 47 -34.11 20.20 20.66
N LEU A 48 -32.91 19.90 21.16
CA LEU A 48 -31.91 20.89 21.55
C LEU A 48 -31.12 21.33 20.32
N THR A 49 -31.04 22.63 20.09
CA THR A 49 -30.11 23.21 19.11
C THR A 49 -28.96 23.88 19.86
N THR A 50 -27.88 24.21 19.15
CA THR A 50 -26.72 24.92 19.70
C THR A 50 -27.03 26.32 20.24
N THR A 51 -28.29 26.79 20.15
CA THR A 51 -28.72 28.15 20.50
C THR A 51 -30.04 28.21 21.28
N GLY A 52 -30.58 27.08 21.76
CA GLY A 52 -31.83 27.05 22.53
C GLY A 52 -32.60 25.73 22.49
N ILE A 53 -33.79 25.69 23.10
CA ILE A 53 -34.69 24.52 23.16
C ILE A 53 -35.93 24.76 22.32
N ASN A 54 -36.24 23.85 21.40
CA ASN A 54 -37.44 23.93 20.58
C ASN A 54 -38.45 22.84 20.97
N LEU A 55 -39.69 23.26 21.22
CA LEU A 55 -40.83 22.39 21.52
C LEU A 55 -41.80 22.41 20.33
N CYS A 56 -42.04 21.23 19.73
CA CYS A 56 -43.05 21.07 18.68
C CYS A 56 -44.07 20.00 19.07
N PHE A 57 -45.36 20.35 19.02
CA PHE A 57 -46.45 19.43 19.29
C PHE A 57 -47.69 19.73 18.44
N LEU A 58 -48.54 18.72 18.27
CA LEU A 58 -49.86 18.87 17.69
C LEU A 58 -50.86 19.20 18.80
N ASP A 59 -51.61 20.30 18.65
CA ASP A 59 -52.72 20.58 19.54
C ASP A 59 -53.91 19.65 19.25
N GLN A 60 -54.93 19.72 20.09
CA GLN A 60 -56.15 18.92 20.00
C GLN A 60 -56.92 19.06 18.66
N ASN A 61 -56.61 20.09 17.85
CA ASN A 61 -57.17 20.29 16.51
C ASN A 61 -56.22 19.82 15.39
N SER A 62 -55.16 19.08 15.73
CA SER A 62 -54.09 18.66 14.80
C SER A 62 -53.32 19.83 14.16
N ASN A 63 -53.33 21.01 14.77
CA ASN A 63 -52.46 22.10 14.33
C ASN A 63 -51.09 21.93 14.96
N MET A 64 -50.05 22.08 14.15
CA MET A 64 -48.66 22.01 14.62
C MET A 64 -48.26 23.34 15.26
N ARG A 65 -47.90 23.30 16.54
CA ARG A 65 -47.45 24.45 17.33
C ARG A 65 -45.94 24.35 17.54
N TYR A 66 -45.24 25.48 17.41
CA TYR A 66 -43.80 25.61 17.62
C TYR A 66 -43.52 26.67 18.68
N TYR A 67 -42.65 26.33 19.63
CA TYR A 67 -42.14 27.25 20.65
C TYR A 67 -40.62 27.12 20.75
N ALA A 68 -39.91 28.23 20.90
CA ALA A 68 -38.47 28.30 21.10
C ALA A 68 -38.18 28.98 22.44
N PHE A 69 -37.25 28.43 23.20
CA PHE A 69 -36.82 28.95 24.49
C PHE A 69 -35.30 29.09 24.47
N ASP A 70 -34.80 30.21 25.00
CA ASP A 70 -33.35 30.47 25.03
C ASP A 70 -32.69 29.67 26.16
N GLU A 71 -33.41 29.42 27.26
CA GLU A 71 -32.92 28.72 28.45
C GLU A 71 -33.92 27.65 28.93
N LEU A 72 -33.41 26.57 29.55
CA LEU A 72 -34.22 25.45 30.05
C LEU A 72 -35.21 25.89 31.14
N ASP A 73 -34.84 26.87 31.95
CA ASP A 73 -35.70 27.36 33.03
C ASP A 73 -36.91 28.16 32.51
N GLN A 74 -36.80 28.81 31.34
CA GLN A 74 -37.94 29.45 30.68
C GLN A 74 -38.97 28.42 30.19
N LEU A 75 -38.50 27.29 29.65
CA LEU A 75 -39.36 26.17 29.27
C LEU A 75 -40.04 25.56 30.50
N LYS A 76 -39.28 25.34 31.58
CA LYS A 76 -39.84 24.82 32.85
C LYS A 76 -40.89 25.76 33.41
N GLU A 77 -40.61 27.07 33.45
CA GLU A 77 -41.53 28.08 33.96
C GLU A 77 -42.81 28.15 33.12
N ALA A 78 -42.69 28.08 31.79
CA ALA A 78 -43.83 28.02 30.87
C ALA A 78 -44.69 26.76 31.08
N ILE A 79 -44.07 25.60 31.28
CA ILE A 79 -44.78 24.34 31.57
C ILE A 79 -45.39 24.33 32.98
N LEU A 80 -44.73 24.96 33.96
CA LEU A 80 -45.18 25.01 35.35
C LEU A 80 -46.34 25.98 35.56
N ASN A 81 -46.31 27.13 34.89
CA ASN A 81 -47.26 28.24 35.07
C ASN A 81 -48.43 28.24 34.07
N ALA A 82 -48.41 27.42 33.03
CA ALA A 82 -49.50 27.40 32.07
C ALA A 82 -50.73 26.66 32.63
N ASP A 83 -51.80 27.42 32.87
CA ASP A 83 -53.16 26.88 32.79
C ASP A 83 -53.49 26.67 31.31
N LEU A 84 -53.00 25.55 30.77
CA LEU A 84 -53.02 25.20 29.34
C LEU A 84 -54.43 25.04 28.77
N ASP A 85 -55.49 25.07 29.57
CA ASP A 85 -56.87 25.13 29.06
C ASP A 85 -57.36 26.59 28.92
N ALA A 86 -56.91 27.50 29.78
CA ALA A 86 -57.30 28.92 29.74
C ALA A 86 -56.60 29.71 28.63
N ALA A 87 -55.38 29.32 28.22
CA ALA A 87 -54.66 29.96 27.12
C ALA A 87 -55.16 29.54 25.71
N PHE A 88 -56.04 28.54 25.62
CA PHE A 88 -56.44 27.93 24.33
C PHE A 88 -57.94 28.00 24.04
N GLY A 89 -58.71 28.68 24.87
CA GLY A 89 -60.16 28.89 24.70
C GLY A 89 -60.55 30.37 24.74
N GLY A 90 -60.37 31.09 23.62
CA GLY A 90 -60.81 32.49 23.50
C GLY A 90 -60.66 33.02 22.06
N SER A 91 -61.71 33.67 21.59
CA SER A 91 -62.01 34.12 20.22
C SER A 91 -61.01 35.08 19.57
N ASP A 92 -60.90 34.97 18.24
CA ASP A 92 -60.70 36.04 17.26
C ASP A 92 -59.80 37.21 17.66
N GLU A 93 -58.51 36.95 17.87
CA GLU A 93 -57.44 37.94 17.67
C GLU A 93 -56.13 37.15 17.56
N MET A 94 -55.56 37.06 16.35
CA MET A 94 -54.18 36.61 16.18
C MET A 94 -53.26 37.74 16.67
N PRO A 95 -52.42 37.53 17.70
CA PRO A 95 -51.31 38.43 17.93
C PRO A 95 -50.35 38.29 16.76
N GLU A 96 -50.17 39.40 16.05
CA GLU A 96 -49.05 39.63 15.15
C GLU A 96 -47.72 39.38 15.89
N ASP A 97 -46.68 39.09 15.10
CA ASP A 97 -45.27 38.94 15.48
C ASP A 97 -44.81 37.60 16.04
N TYR A 98 -44.19 36.78 15.17
CA TYR A 98 -42.84 36.26 15.43
C TYR A 98 -42.10 36.14 14.09
N GLY A 99 -41.16 37.06 13.87
CA GLY A 99 -40.19 36.98 12.79
C GLY A 99 -39.35 35.73 12.95
N VAL A 100 -39.42 34.83 11.95
CA VAL A 100 -38.57 33.65 11.87
C VAL A 100 -37.14 34.12 11.65
N ILE A 101 -36.29 34.00 12.68
CA ILE A 101 -34.84 34.14 12.53
C ILE A 101 -34.34 32.93 11.73
N LEU A 102 -33.89 33.19 10.50
CA LEU A 102 -33.41 32.20 9.55
C LEU A 102 -31.98 31.75 9.89
N ASN A 103 -31.80 30.89 10.90
CA ASN A 103 -30.52 30.19 11.10
C ASN A 103 -30.61 28.71 10.70
N THR A 104 -31.19 28.44 9.53
CA THR A 104 -31.13 27.11 8.92
C THR A 104 -30.47 27.24 7.57
N LYS A 105 -29.85 26.16 7.07
CA LYS A 105 -29.27 26.05 5.73
C LYS A 105 -30.27 26.36 4.59
N ARG A 106 -31.48 26.82 4.89
CA ARG A 106 -32.57 27.12 3.96
C ARG A 106 -33.24 28.44 4.36
N PHE A 107 -33.53 29.31 3.40
CA PHE A 107 -34.37 30.48 3.61
C PHE A 107 -35.52 30.53 2.62
N ARG A 108 -36.64 31.18 2.99
CA ARG A 108 -37.84 31.31 2.15
C ARG A 108 -38.05 32.76 1.75
N ILE A 109 -38.25 33.01 0.45
CA ILE A 109 -38.81 34.27 -0.05
C ILE A 109 -40.28 34.01 -0.34
N ASN A 110 -41.18 34.73 0.33
CA ASN A 110 -42.61 34.65 0.03
C ASN A 110 -42.95 35.77 -0.95
N SER A 111 -43.32 35.40 -2.19
CA SER A 111 -43.90 36.34 -3.14
C SER A 111 -45.42 36.21 -3.09
N VAL A 112 -46.13 37.34 -2.97
CA VAL A 112 -47.60 37.38 -3.02
C VAL A 112 -47.99 38.05 -4.33
N ASP A 113 -48.58 37.31 -5.25
CA ASP A 113 -49.14 37.86 -6.48
C ASP A 113 -50.56 38.35 -6.21
N CYS A 114 -50.71 39.64 -5.92
CA CYS A 114 -52.02 40.28 -5.73
C CYS A 114 -52.55 40.87 -7.05
N SER A 115 -52.65 40.06 -8.10
CA SER A 115 -53.32 40.47 -9.34
C SER A 115 -54.82 40.14 -9.31
N GLY A 116 -55.57 40.91 -8.49
CA GLY A 116 -57.00 41.16 -8.72
C GLY A 116 -58.02 40.22 -8.06
N GLY A 117 -58.74 40.74 -7.06
CA GLY A 117 -60.14 40.37 -6.77
C GLY A 117 -60.42 38.99 -6.14
N ASN A 118 -60.49 38.96 -4.81
CA ASN A 118 -61.28 38.01 -4.01
C ASN A 118 -60.99 36.50 -4.12
N ARG A 119 -59.77 36.08 -4.45
CA ARG A 119 -59.28 34.75 -4.07
C ARG A 119 -57.86 34.86 -3.51
N MET A 120 -57.64 34.34 -2.31
CA MET A 120 -56.30 33.98 -1.82
C MET A 120 -55.82 32.77 -2.63
N ASP A 121 -55.40 33.00 -3.87
CA ASP A 121 -54.75 31.98 -4.67
C ASP A 121 -53.26 31.95 -4.25
N GLY A 122 -52.87 30.87 -3.57
CA GLY A 122 -51.51 30.34 -3.38
C GLY A 122 -50.37 31.30 -2.98
N PHE A 123 -49.81 31.12 -1.78
CA PHE A 123 -48.45 31.59 -1.51
C PHE A 123 -47.44 30.79 -2.34
N ASP A 124 -46.76 31.44 -3.28
CA ASP A 124 -45.61 30.84 -3.95
C ASP A 124 -44.36 31.18 -3.14
N SER A 125 -43.98 30.24 -2.25
CA SER A 125 -42.81 30.38 -1.38
C SER A 125 -41.57 29.77 -2.03
N ASP A 126 -40.54 30.58 -2.25
CA ASP A 126 -39.30 30.17 -2.88
C ASP A 126 -38.30 29.78 -1.81
N CYS A 127 -37.99 28.49 -1.74
CA CYS A 127 -37.04 27.96 -0.77
C CYS A 127 -35.65 27.93 -1.41
N TYR A 128 -34.74 28.72 -0.88
CA TYR A 128 -33.34 28.78 -1.28
C TYR A 128 -32.48 27.97 -0.31
N HIS A 129 -31.47 27.27 -0.84
CA HIS A 129 -30.51 26.53 -0.01
C HIS A 129 -29.17 27.25 0.00
N CYS A 130 -28.61 27.50 1.19
CA CYS A 130 -27.29 28.11 1.32
C CYS A 130 -26.24 27.07 1.66
N ILE A 131 -25.09 27.13 0.98
CA ILE A 131 -23.88 26.41 1.36
C ILE A 131 -22.90 27.41 1.95
N GLY A 132 -22.68 27.29 3.27
CA GLY A 132 -21.57 27.98 3.92
C GLY A 132 -20.25 27.35 3.50
N ILE A 133 -19.33 28.17 2.98
CA ILE A 133 -18.01 27.69 2.60
C ILE A 133 -17.13 27.69 3.84
N GLY A 134 -16.83 26.49 4.35
CA GLY A 134 -15.92 26.34 5.47
C GLY A 134 -14.54 26.90 5.12
N GLY A 135 -14.06 27.89 5.88
CA GLY A 135 -12.79 28.57 5.61
C GLY A 135 -12.49 29.69 6.60
N ASP A 136 -11.37 30.39 6.38
CA ASP A 136 -11.08 31.63 7.11
C ASP A 136 -12.20 32.64 6.86
N GLN A 137 -12.80 33.08 7.95
CA GLN A 137 -13.85 34.09 8.01
C GLN A 137 -13.53 35.38 7.24
N ASN A 138 -12.26 35.69 7.02
CA ASN A 138 -11.86 36.84 6.22
C ASN A 138 -11.99 36.62 4.71
N ASN A 139 -11.98 35.37 4.24
CA ASN A 139 -11.84 34.98 2.83
C ASN A 139 -13.09 34.35 2.21
N CYS A 140 -14.21 34.29 2.94
CA CYS A 140 -15.46 33.67 2.47
C CYS A 140 -15.90 34.17 1.08
N LEU A 141 -15.74 35.46 0.78
CA LEU A 141 -16.06 36.00 -0.55
C LEU A 141 -15.20 35.40 -1.67
N ILE A 142 -13.87 35.35 -1.51
CA ILE A 142 -12.98 34.76 -2.53
C ILE A 142 -13.29 33.27 -2.68
N GLU A 143 -13.53 32.57 -1.56
CA GLU A 143 -13.88 31.15 -1.60
C GLU A 143 -15.20 30.90 -2.36
N CYS A 144 -16.17 31.82 -2.30
CA CYS A 144 -17.39 31.74 -3.11
C CYS A 144 -17.10 31.83 -4.62
N PHE A 145 -16.24 32.76 -5.02
CA PHE A 145 -15.81 32.87 -6.41
C PHE A 145 -15.03 31.64 -6.89
N LYS A 146 -14.13 31.11 -6.05
CA LYS A 146 -13.40 29.86 -6.32
C LYS A 146 -14.36 28.68 -6.48
N PHE A 147 -15.40 28.60 -5.65
CA PHE A 147 -16.40 27.54 -5.75
C PHE A 147 -17.13 27.57 -7.11
N PHE A 148 -17.62 28.74 -7.52
CA PHE A 148 -18.36 28.86 -8.79
C PHE A 148 -17.49 28.59 -10.02
N THR A 149 -16.22 29.00 -9.98
CA THR A 149 -15.30 28.85 -11.13
C THR A 149 -14.52 27.54 -11.14
N GLY A 150 -14.41 26.85 -10.00
CA GLY A 150 -13.49 25.73 -9.80
C GLY A 150 -12.02 26.13 -9.85
N PHE A 151 -11.70 27.43 -9.72
CA PHE A 151 -10.35 27.96 -9.85
C PHE A 151 -9.55 27.74 -8.56
N ASP A 152 -8.55 26.86 -8.59
CA ASP A 152 -7.76 26.45 -7.41
C ASP A 152 -6.55 27.39 -7.20
N CYS A 153 -6.77 28.48 -6.48
CA CYS A 153 -5.74 29.44 -6.08
C CYS A 153 -5.83 29.76 -4.58
N SER A 154 -4.74 30.25 -3.99
CA SER A 154 -4.77 30.69 -2.59
C SER A 154 -5.48 32.05 -2.48
N CYS A 155 -6.26 32.24 -1.42
CA CYS A 155 -6.92 33.53 -1.18
C CYS A 155 -5.91 34.67 -0.97
N GLU A 156 -4.70 34.38 -0.46
CA GLU A 156 -3.64 35.37 -0.37
C GLU A 156 -3.14 35.83 -1.74
N ASP A 157 -2.99 34.93 -2.71
CA ASP A 157 -2.50 35.28 -4.03
C ASP A 157 -3.52 36.15 -4.77
N VAL A 158 -4.81 35.77 -4.70
CA VAL A 158 -5.91 36.60 -5.23
C VAL A 158 -5.88 37.99 -4.60
N ARG A 159 -5.69 38.09 -3.28
CA ARG A 159 -5.57 39.38 -2.59
C ARG A 159 -4.37 40.17 -3.07
N LYS A 160 -3.19 39.55 -3.23
CA LYS A 160 -1.97 40.23 -3.71
C LYS A 160 -2.16 40.76 -5.13
N GLU A 161 -2.71 39.94 -6.01
CA GLU A 161 -2.92 40.29 -7.42
C GLU A 161 -3.94 41.42 -7.58
N LEU A 162 -4.98 41.44 -6.75
CA LEU A 162 -5.99 42.51 -6.74
C LEU A 162 -5.62 43.71 -5.85
N GLY A 163 -4.45 43.69 -5.21
CA GLY A 163 -4.04 44.76 -4.30
C GLY A 163 -4.92 44.90 -3.05
N PHE A 164 -5.65 43.85 -2.68
CA PHE A 164 -6.42 43.79 -1.44
C PHE A 164 -5.49 43.61 -0.24
N LYS A 165 -5.92 44.11 0.93
CA LYS A 165 -5.21 43.83 2.18
C LYS A 165 -5.17 42.32 2.41
N LEU A 166 -4.02 41.78 2.84
CA LEU A 166 -3.87 40.35 3.12
C LEU A 166 -4.79 39.88 4.26
N THR A 167 -5.13 40.78 5.18
CA THR A 167 -5.97 40.49 6.35
C THR A 167 -7.26 41.32 6.32
N GLY A 168 -8.30 40.80 6.98
CA GLY A 168 -9.60 41.44 7.13
C GLY A 168 -10.64 41.00 6.09
N LYS A 169 -11.92 41.15 6.46
CA LYS A 169 -13.07 40.74 5.66
C LYS A 169 -13.19 41.57 4.37
N LEU A 170 -13.43 40.88 3.26
CA LEU A 170 -13.81 41.52 2.01
C LEU A 170 -15.32 41.74 2.00
N GLY A 171 -15.76 42.97 1.69
CA GLY A 171 -17.18 43.33 1.51
C GLY A 171 -17.58 43.53 0.04
N ASN A 172 -18.85 43.91 -0.20
CA ASN A 172 -19.45 44.08 -1.54
C ASN A 172 -18.64 44.96 -2.49
N LYS A 173 -17.92 45.95 -1.97
CA LYS A 173 -17.05 46.85 -2.77
C LYS A 173 -15.92 46.14 -3.52
N HIS A 174 -15.54 44.92 -3.12
CA HIS A 174 -14.48 44.14 -3.77
C HIS A 174 -15.01 43.22 -4.87
N ILE A 175 -16.33 43.05 -4.96
CA ILE A 175 -16.96 42.14 -5.91
C ILE A 175 -16.60 42.48 -7.36
N PRO A 176 -16.65 43.74 -7.84
CA PRO A 176 -16.33 44.04 -9.25
C PRO A 176 -14.94 43.58 -9.71
N GLU A 177 -13.95 43.69 -8.82
CA GLU A 177 -12.59 43.27 -9.13
C GLU A 177 -12.46 41.73 -9.11
N LEU A 178 -13.18 41.06 -8.21
CA LEU A 178 -13.28 39.60 -8.19
C LEU A 178 -14.02 39.07 -9.42
N GLU A 179 -15.12 39.68 -9.84
CA GLU A 179 -15.84 39.31 -11.05
C GLU A 179 -14.95 39.40 -12.28
N LYS A 180 -14.18 40.47 -12.39
CA LYS A 180 -13.20 40.65 -13.47
C LYS A 180 -12.09 39.60 -13.42
N TYR A 181 -11.60 39.27 -12.23
CA TYR A 181 -10.55 38.29 -12.02
C TYR A 181 -10.99 36.87 -12.39
N PHE A 182 -12.13 36.45 -11.84
CA PHE A 182 -12.70 35.12 -12.01
C PHE A 182 -13.54 34.97 -13.29
N LYS A 183 -13.80 36.08 -14.00
CA LYS A 183 -14.69 36.16 -15.17
C LYS A 183 -16.08 35.57 -14.87
N LEU A 184 -16.64 35.97 -13.73
CA LEU A 184 -17.89 35.47 -13.18
C LEU A 184 -18.69 36.64 -12.62
N GLU A 185 -19.92 36.84 -13.09
CA GLU A 185 -20.84 37.81 -12.50
C GLU A 185 -21.64 37.16 -11.36
N VAL A 186 -21.84 37.89 -10.27
CA VAL A 186 -22.57 37.42 -9.08
C VAL A 186 -23.60 38.46 -8.61
N SER A 187 -24.72 37.97 -8.10
CA SER A 187 -25.72 38.80 -7.42
C SER A 187 -25.71 38.49 -5.93
N VAL A 188 -25.73 39.53 -5.09
CA VAL A 188 -25.65 39.40 -3.63
C VAL A 188 -26.93 39.87 -2.97
N LEU A 189 -27.55 38.95 -2.23
CA LEU A 189 -28.69 39.22 -1.36
C LEU A 189 -28.18 39.48 0.05
N LEU A 190 -28.67 40.52 0.70
CA LEU A 190 -28.45 40.78 2.12
C LEU A 190 -29.52 40.05 2.92
N ASP A 191 -29.11 39.38 4.00
CA ASP A 191 -30.02 38.76 4.97
C ASP A 191 -30.66 39.82 5.90
N GLU A 192 -31.25 40.84 5.30
CA GLU A 192 -32.06 41.86 5.96
C GLU A 192 -33.33 42.08 5.13
N PHE A 193 -34.48 42.17 5.81
CA PHE A 193 -35.77 42.45 5.18
C PHE A 193 -36.01 43.96 5.10
N ASP A 194 -36.40 44.45 3.91
CA ASP A 194 -36.83 45.83 3.74
C ASP A 194 -38.35 45.91 3.83
N TYR A 195 -38.87 46.48 4.92
CA TYR A 195 -40.31 46.64 5.14
C TYR A 195 -40.82 47.88 4.40
N ASN A 196 -41.23 47.70 3.15
CA ASN A 196 -41.86 48.78 2.40
C ASN A 196 -43.37 48.83 2.68
N ARG A 197 -43.77 49.56 3.74
CA ARG A 197 -45.20 49.83 4.04
C ARG A 197 -45.76 50.85 3.05
N ASN A 198 -46.19 50.39 1.88
CA ASN A 198 -47.14 51.10 1.04
C ASN A 198 -48.51 50.41 1.11
N LYS A 199 -49.57 51.23 1.12
CA LYS A 199 -50.87 51.00 1.77
C LYS A 199 -51.65 49.69 1.56
N ASP A 200 -51.22 48.75 0.72
CA ASP A 200 -51.98 47.51 0.48
C ASP A 200 -51.12 46.25 0.28
N ILE A 201 -49.79 46.29 0.46
CA ILE A 201 -48.91 45.13 0.21
C ILE A 201 -47.74 45.09 1.21
N THR A 202 -47.53 43.94 1.87
CA THR A 202 -46.27 43.65 2.60
C THR A 202 -45.44 42.73 1.71
N LEU A 203 -44.50 43.30 0.95
CA LEU A 203 -43.57 42.52 0.14
C LEU A 203 -42.31 42.27 0.96
N ILE A 204 -42.04 41.00 1.31
CA ILE A 204 -40.82 40.59 1.99
C ILE A 204 -39.84 40.10 0.93
N SER A 205 -39.12 41.03 0.30
CA SER A 205 -38.03 40.70 -0.63
C SER A 205 -36.68 40.89 0.05
N PRO A 206 -35.74 39.93 -0.04
CA PRO A 206 -34.38 40.16 0.41
C PRO A 206 -33.77 41.32 -0.35
N ARG A 207 -33.05 42.18 0.36
CA ARG A 207 -32.46 43.37 -0.22
C ARG A 207 -31.26 42.97 -1.08
N ILE A 208 -31.33 43.25 -2.37
CA ILE A 208 -30.17 43.10 -3.26
C ILE A 208 -29.18 44.22 -2.94
N VAL A 209 -27.97 43.85 -2.57
CA VAL A 209 -26.90 44.79 -2.22
C VAL A 209 -25.81 44.89 -3.28
N TYR A 210 -25.83 43.99 -4.26
CA TYR A 210 -24.94 44.01 -5.42
C TYR A 210 -25.50 43.14 -6.56
N GLY A 211 -25.27 43.53 -7.80
CA GLY A 211 -25.69 42.80 -9.01
C GLY A 211 -27.16 43.00 -9.40
N ASP A 212 -27.55 42.43 -10.53
CA ASP A 212 -28.94 42.35 -10.98
C ASP A 212 -29.42 40.89 -10.87
N PRO A 213 -30.45 40.59 -10.07
CA PRO A 213 -31.02 39.24 -9.94
C PRO A 213 -31.55 38.67 -11.27
N GLY A 214 -31.81 39.50 -12.29
CA GLY A 214 -32.38 39.05 -13.57
C GLY A 214 -31.41 38.34 -14.51
N ASP A 215 -30.09 38.51 -14.33
CA ASP A 215 -29.12 38.20 -15.40
C ASP A 215 -27.99 37.22 -15.01
N THR A 216 -27.85 36.88 -13.72
CA THR A 216 -26.73 36.03 -13.24
C THR A 216 -27.18 34.69 -12.68
N SER A 217 -26.41 33.63 -12.93
CA SER A 217 -26.64 32.28 -12.38
C SER A 217 -25.99 32.04 -11.02
N SER A 218 -25.28 33.03 -10.48
CA SER A 218 -24.36 32.87 -9.34
C SER A 218 -24.77 33.80 -8.22
N TRP A 219 -25.41 33.26 -7.19
CA TRP A 219 -26.04 34.04 -6.14
C TRP A 219 -25.30 33.85 -4.83
N LEU A 220 -25.07 34.95 -4.11
CA LEU A 220 -24.47 34.96 -2.79
C LEU A 220 -25.45 35.51 -1.76
N LEU A 221 -25.44 34.94 -0.55
CA LEU A 221 -26.10 35.49 0.62
C LEU A 221 -25.05 36.17 1.48
N PHE A 222 -25.21 37.46 1.73
CA PHE A 222 -24.41 38.21 2.69
C PHE A 222 -25.14 38.27 4.04
N LYS A 223 -24.59 37.59 5.05
CA LYS A 223 -25.15 37.47 6.40
C LYS A 223 -24.05 37.56 7.44
N ASP A 224 -24.23 38.35 8.50
CA ASP A 224 -23.29 38.46 9.63
C ASP A 224 -21.84 38.76 9.22
N GLY A 225 -21.68 39.51 8.13
CA GLY A 225 -20.38 39.83 7.55
C GLY A 225 -19.70 38.62 6.88
N HIS A 226 -20.46 37.64 6.41
CA HIS A 226 -20.01 36.46 5.66
C HIS A 226 -20.79 36.30 4.37
N TYR A 227 -20.16 35.62 3.39
CA TYR A 227 -20.80 35.26 2.13
C TYR A 227 -20.99 33.75 2.09
N ASP A 228 -22.23 33.34 1.83
CA ASP A 228 -22.61 31.97 1.54
C ASP A 228 -23.09 31.85 0.09
N ILE A 229 -23.00 30.65 -0.48
CA ILE A 229 -23.49 30.39 -1.83
C ILE A 229 -24.99 30.09 -1.76
N ILE A 230 -25.79 30.81 -2.53
CA ILE A 230 -27.21 30.49 -2.73
C ILE A 230 -27.32 29.52 -3.91
N LEU A 231 -27.87 28.35 -3.66
CA LEU A 231 -28.29 27.41 -4.68
C LEU A 231 -29.78 27.64 -4.99
N ASP A 232 -30.06 28.30 -6.11
CA ASP A 232 -31.44 28.55 -6.57
C ASP A 232 -32.17 27.23 -6.90
N VAL A 233 -33.39 27.07 -6.41
CA VAL A 233 -34.21 25.86 -6.63
C VAL A 233 -35.16 26.04 -7.81
N LYS A 234 -35.42 27.27 -8.28
CA LYS A 234 -36.51 27.53 -9.24
C LYS A 234 -36.17 27.38 -10.71
N ASN A 235 -34.91 27.45 -11.15
CA ASN A 235 -34.57 27.19 -12.55
C ASN A 235 -33.23 26.48 -12.72
N ASN A 236 -33.26 25.23 -13.22
CA ASN A 236 -32.12 24.39 -13.64
C ASN A 236 -31.02 24.09 -12.60
N THR A 237 -30.84 24.84 -11.50
CA THR A 237 -29.74 24.60 -10.56
C THR A 237 -30.04 23.46 -9.59
N LEU A 238 -31.30 23.17 -9.25
CA LEU A 238 -31.64 21.91 -8.56
C LEU A 238 -31.46 20.71 -9.48
N LYS A 239 -31.67 20.85 -10.80
CA LYS A 239 -31.33 19.79 -11.77
C LYS A 239 -29.82 19.68 -11.95
N VAL A 240 -29.05 20.77 -11.90
CA VAL A 240 -27.58 20.73 -11.90
C VAL A 240 -27.04 20.22 -10.57
N CYS A 241 -27.63 20.52 -9.42
CA CYS A 241 -27.25 20.03 -8.10
C CYS A 241 -27.72 18.60 -7.87
N LEU A 242 -28.89 18.19 -8.37
CA LEU A 242 -29.33 16.80 -8.39
C LEU A 242 -28.61 16.00 -9.47
N GLU A 243 -28.25 16.57 -10.63
CA GLU A 243 -27.34 15.94 -11.58
C GLU A 243 -25.90 15.96 -11.07
N TRP A 244 -25.50 16.91 -10.21
CA TRP A 244 -24.17 16.97 -9.61
C TRP A 244 -24.10 16.03 -8.43
N GLU A 245 -25.13 15.94 -7.59
CA GLU A 245 -25.33 14.92 -6.57
C GLU A 245 -25.55 13.54 -7.19
N GLU A 246 -26.31 13.40 -8.28
CA GLU A 246 -26.41 12.14 -9.05
C GLU A 246 -25.09 11.86 -9.75
N LYS A 247 -24.36 12.85 -10.29
CA LYS A 247 -23.01 12.64 -10.84
C LYS A 247 -21.96 12.41 -9.73
N MET A 248 -22.24 12.74 -8.48
CA MET A 248 -21.43 12.44 -7.28
C MET A 248 -21.83 11.08 -6.68
N LYS A 249 -23.09 10.66 -6.82
CA LYS A 249 -23.66 9.36 -6.43
C LYS A 249 -23.59 8.34 -7.57
N ARG A 250 -23.18 8.75 -8.77
CA ARG A 250 -23.02 7.88 -9.94
C ARG A 250 -22.06 6.80 -9.54
N LYS A 251 -22.58 5.56 -9.52
CA LYS A 251 -21.74 4.39 -9.27
C LYS A 251 -20.54 4.48 -10.21
N PRO A 252 -19.33 4.16 -9.72
CA PRO A 252 -18.16 4.07 -10.57
C PRO A 252 -18.52 3.29 -11.83
N THR A 253 -18.24 3.85 -12.99
CA THR A 253 -18.35 3.07 -14.23
C THR A 253 -17.37 1.91 -14.13
N ASN A 254 -17.63 0.82 -14.84
CA ASN A 254 -16.65 -0.27 -14.96
C ASN A 254 -15.41 0.15 -15.80
N GLU A 255 -15.27 1.42 -16.14
CA GLU A 255 -14.14 1.94 -16.88
C GLU A 255 -12.96 2.19 -15.94
N SER A 256 -11.78 1.76 -16.38
CA SER A 256 -10.52 2.00 -15.70
C SER A 256 -9.66 2.94 -16.54
N ILE A 257 -8.98 3.87 -15.89
CA ILE A 257 -7.92 4.69 -16.49
C ILE A 257 -6.61 4.39 -15.78
N TYR A 258 -5.54 4.34 -16.56
CA TYR A 258 -4.21 4.06 -16.07
C TYR A 258 -3.32 5.28 -16.25
N TYR A 259 -2.54 5.58 -15.22
CA TYR A 259 -1.57 6.65 -15.20
C TYR A 259 -0.22 6.00 -14.92
N PHE A 260 0.70 6.08 -15.89
CA PHE A 260 2.05 5.53 -15.76
C PHE A 260 3.00 6.67 -15.46
N PHE A 261 3.81 6.52 -14.42
CA PHE A 261 4.68 7.60 -13.96
C PHE A 261 6.06 7.09 -13.55
N ASP A 262 7.04 7.98 -13.62
CA ASP A 262 8.41 7.76 -13.16
C ASP A 262 9.02 9.08 -12.70
N TYR A 263 9.79 9.05 -11.61
CA TYR A 263 10.61 10.18 -11.18
C TYR A 263 12.07 9.97 -11.56
N GLU A 264 12.71 11.07 -11.88
CA GLU A 264 14.17 11.11 -11.86
C GLU A 264 14.67 11.91 -10.68
N THR A 265 15.71 11.39 -10.02
CA THR A 265 16.21 11.94 -8.77
C THR A 265 17.71 12.14 -8.79
N VAL A 266 18.16 13.13 -8.02
CA VAL A 266 19.56 13.29 -7.59
C VAL A 266 19.67 13.02 -6.10
N TRP A 267 20.84 12.63 -5.64
CA TRP A 267 21.14 12.46 -4.22
C TRP A 267 21.82 13.70 -3.66
N ASN A 268 21.29 14.20 -2.55
CA ASN A 268 21.85 15.33 -1.83
C ASN A 268 22.78 14.85 -0.69
N PRO A 269 24.10 15.11 -0.75
CA PRO A 269 25.05 14.62 0.26
C PRO A 269 24.93 15.29 1.62
N GLU A 270 24.39 16.50 1.68
CA GLU A 270 24.25 17.26 2.93
C GLU A 270 23.10 16.70 3.76
N THR A 271 22.00 16.35 3.08
CA THR A 271 20.79 15.83 3.73
C THR A 271 20.67 14.30 3.65
N TYR A 272 21.50 13.66 2.83
CA TYR A 272 21.43 12.26 2.39
C TYR A 272 20.14 11.89 1.65
N LYS A 273 19.27 12.86 1.35
CA LYS A 273 17.96 12.64 0.73
C LYS A 273 18.07 12.52 -0.78
N LEU A 274 17.14 11.78 -1.36
CA LEU A 274 16.90 11.83 -2.79
C LEU A 274 15.94 12.98 -3.10
N GLN A 275 16.32 13.80 -4.06
CA GLN A 275 15.56 14.96 -4.50
C GLN A 275 15.12 14.71 -5.94
N PRO A 276 13.81 14.63 -6.22
CA PRO A 276 13.37 14.51 -7.58
C PRO A 276 13.71 15.81 -8.34
N TYR A 277 14.12 15.69 -9.59
CA TYR A 277 14.41 16.84 -10.48
C TYR A 277 13.51 16.88 -11.72
N SER A 278 12.92 15.75 -12.11
CA SER A 278 11.89 15.68 -13.14
C SER A 278 10.94 14.52 -12.90
N PHE A 279 9.76 14.57 -13.53
CA PHE A 279 8.87 13.42 -13.63
C PHE A 279 8.30 13.29 -15.04
N GLY A 280 8.03 12.05 -15.45
CA GLY A 280 7.22 11.72 -16.61
C GLY A 280 5.90 11.14 -16.15
N LEU A 281 4.82 11.44 -16.87
CA LEU A 281 3.52 10.80 -16.67
C LEU A 281 2.79 10.64 -18.00
N ILE A 282 2.18 9.49 -18.23
CA ILE A 282 1.22 9.31 -19.33
C ILE A 282 -0.08 8.72 -18.81
N LYS A 283 -1.18 9.13 -19.43
CA LYS A 283 -2.53 8.64 -19.16
C LYS A 283 -2.98 7.77 -20.32
N THR A 284 -3.51 6.60 -20.02
CA THR A 284 -4.10 5.70 -21.03
C THR A 284 -5.50 5.26 -20.65
N ASP A 285 -6.27 4.83 -21.65
CA ASP A 285 -7.47 4.03 -21.40
C ASP A 285 -7.12 2.57 -21.05
N LYS A 286 -8.13 1.69 -21.06
CA LYS A 286 -7.98 0.27 -20.71
C LYS A 286 -7.46 -0.59 -21.87
N GLU A 287 -7.46 -0.06 -23.08
CA GLU A 287 -6.85 -0.65 -24.28
C GLU A 287 -5.37 -0.27 -24.42
N GLY A 288 -4.93 0.75 -23.68
CA GLY A 288 -3.56 1.24 -23.67
C GLY A 288 -3.33 2.41 -24.62
N GLU A 289 -4.39 2.97 -25.20
CA GLU A 289 -4.29 4.17 -26.03
C GLU A 289 -3.93 5.37 -25.16
N ILE A 290 -2.92 6.12 -25.60
CA ILE A 290 -2.43 7.29 -24.86
C ILE A 290 -3.41 8.45 -25.04
N LEU A 291 -4.03 8.86 -23.93
CA LEU A 291 -4.99 9.96 -23.87
C LEU A 291 -4.32 11.30 -23.55
N ASP A 292 -3.27 11.29 -22.74
CA ASP A 292 -2.53 12.49 -22.33
C ASP A 292 -1.08 12.15 -21.94
N GLN A 293 -0.18 13.13 -22.05
CA GLN A 293 1.24 13.00 -21.68
C GLN A 293 1.69 14.29 -20.98
N GLN A 294 2.34 14.12 -19.83
CA GLN A 294 2.86 15.21 -19.01
C GLN A 294 4.34 14.98 -18.72
N PHE A 295 5.11 16.05 -18.74
CA PHE A 295 6.49 16.05 -18.33
C PHE A 295 6.81 17.41 -17.72
N GLU A 296 7.39 17.39 -16.54
CA GLU A 296 7.88 18.61 -15.89
C GLU A 296 9.23 18.38 -15.22
N THR A 297 10.05 19.43 -15.26
CA THR A 297 11.20 19.59 -14.36
C THR A 297 10.72 20.30 -13.10
N LEU A 298 11.15 19.86 -11.92
CA LEU A 298 10.60 20.30 -10.63
C LEU A 298 10.92 21.75 -10.22
N GLU A 299 11.42 22.56 -11.15
CA GLU A 299 11.46 24.02 -11.07
C GLU A 299 10.08 24.65 -11.37
N ASN A 300 9.17 23.92 -12.03
CA ASN A 300 7.84 24.39 -12.35
C ASN A 300 6.85 24.23 -11.18
N THR A 301 5.87 25.14 -11.12
CA THR A 301 4.87 25.24 -10.04
C THR A 301 3.96 24.02 -9.95
N GLU A 302 3.67 23.35 -11.08
CA GLU A 302 2.81 22.17 -11.11
C GLU A 302 3.63 20.91 -10.86
N ASN A 303 3.54 20.40 -9.64
CA ASN A 303 4.06 19.07 -9.32
C ASN A 303 3.04 17.98 -9.67
N ILE A 304 3.50 16.74 -9.77
CA ILE A 304 2.65 15.58 -10.09
C ILE A 304 1.42 15.48 -9.18
N MET A 305 1.51 15.90 -7.92
CA MET A 305 0.38 15.88 -6.99
C MET A 305 -0.75 16.82 -7.42
N MET A 306 -0.43 18.02 -7.90
CA MET A 306 -1.43 18.95 -8.45
C MET A 306 -2.13 18.35 -9.68
N TYR A 307 -1.36 17.75 -10.58
CA TYR A 307 -1.92 17.07 -11.76
C TYR A 307 -2.83 15.90 -11.36
N LEU A 308 -2.39 15.03 -10.44
CA LEU A 308 -3.21 13.92 -9.94
C LEU A 308 -4.48 14.41 -9.23
N LYS A 309 -4.41 15.50 -8.45
CA LYS A 309 -5.59 16.12 -7.84
C LYS A 309 -6.59 16.58 -8.90
N LYS A 310 -6.13 17.30 -9.92
CA LYS A 310 -6.98 17.77 -11.04
C LYS A 310 -7.63 16.60 -11.80
N GLU A 311 -6.83 15.59 -12.14
CA GLU A 311 -7.32 14.40 -12.84
C GLU A 311 -8.26 13.55 -11.96
N SER A 312 -8.09 13.56 -10.64
CA SER A 312 -9.00 12.88 -9.72
C SER A 312 -10.43 13.40 -9.81
N ILE A 313 -10.57 14.72 -10.00
CA ILE A 313 -11.85 15.44 -10.13
C ILE A 313 -12.44 15.15 -11.51
N LYS A 314 -11.63 15.28 -12.57
CA LYS A 314 -12.04 15.02 -13.96
C LYS A 314 -12.54 13.59 -14.15
N GLU A 315 -11.85 12.61 -13.57
CA GLU A 315 -12.13 11.18 -13.72
C GLU A 315 -12.74 10.57 -12.44
N ARG A 316 -13.56 11.34 -11.72
CA ARG A 316 -14.13 10.91 -10.42
C ARG A 316 -14.98 9.64 -10.50
N ASN A 317 -15.58 9.37 -11.65
CA ASN A 317 -16.48 8.22 -11.88
C ASN A 317 -15.76 6.98 -12.40
N LYS A 318 -14.45 7.03 -12.62
CA LYS A 318 -13.67 5.90 -13.15
C LYS A 318 -12.74 5.35 -12.08
N HIS A 319 -12.41 4.06 -12.20
CA HIS A 319 -11.34 3.50 -11.39
C HIS A 319 -10.00 3.99 -11.94
N LYS A 320 -9.15 4.53 -11.07
CA LYS A 320 -7.87 5.14 -11.46
C LYS A 320 -6.72 4.31 -10.89
N TYR A 321 -5.80 3.92 -11.74
CA TYR A 321 -4.56 3.25 -11.32
C TYR A 321 -3.36 4.17 -11.57
N LEU A 322 -2.47 4.30 -10.59
CA LEU A 322 -1.19 4.97 -10.73
C LEU A 322 -0.08 3.91 -10.71
N VAL A 323 0.40 3.55 -11.89
CA VAL A 323 1.35 2.46 -12.12
C VAL A 323 2.76 3.01 -12.24
N GLY A 324 3.66 2.54 -11.38
CA GLY A 324 5.10 2.82 -11.48
C GLY A 324 5.90 1.53 -11.64
N PHE A 325 7.22 1.68 -11.82
CA PHE A 325 8.14 0.55 -11.88
C PHE A 325 9.15 0.62 -10.74
N ASN A 326 9.07 -0.32 -9.79
CA ASN A 326 9.83 -0.29 -8.53
C ASN A 326 9.48 0.89 -7.60
N ASN A 327 8.34 1.54 -7.86
CA ASN A 327 7.81 2.66 -7.08
C ASN A 327 7.49 2.28 -5.62
N SER A 328 7.10 1.03 -5.31
CA SER A 328 6.87 0.59 -3.92
C SER A 328 8.11 0.68 -3.04
N ARG A 329 9.30 0.73 -3.66
CA ARG A 329 10.58 0.88 -3.00
C ARG A 329 11.14 2.30 -3.13
N PHE A 330 10.55 3.16 -3.95
CA PHE A 330 11.15 4.40 -4.38
C PHE A 330 10.11 5.50 -4.50
N ASP A 331 9.49 5.69 -5.67
CA ASP A 331 8.61 6.82 -5.99
C ASP A 331 7.44 6.98 -5.02
N ASN A 332 6.89 5.88 -4.50
CA ASN A 332 5.77 5.94 -3.56
C ASN A 332 6.12 6.67 -2.27
N PHE A 333 7.39 6.59 -1.84
CA PHE A 333 7.85 7.33 -0.68
C PHE A 333 7.98 8.83 -0.98
N LEU A 334 8.37 9.21 -2.19
CA LEU A 334 8.42 10.62 -2.63
C LEU A 334 7.01 11.23 -2.70
N LEU A 335 6.05 10.52 -3.31
CA LEU A 335 4.64 10.92 -3.35
C LEU A 335 4.06 11.08 -1.94
N LEU A 336 4.33 10.12 -1.06
CA LEU A 336 3.83 10.14 0.31
C LEU A 336 4.47 11.27 1.13
N GLU A 337 5.79 11.47 1.04
CA GLU A 337 6.48 12.59 1.70
C GLU A 337 5.89 13.94 1.26
N GLU A 338 5.65 14.12 -0.04
CA GLU A 338 5.06 15.35 -0.57
C GLU A 338 3.65 15.61 -0.03
N MET A 339 2.80 14.57 -0.01
CA MET A 339 1.45 14.66 0.53
C MET A 339 1.44 15.01 2.02
N LEU A 340 2.30 14.35 2.81
CA LEU A 340 2.41 14.61 4.25
C LEU A 340 2.91 16.04 4.51
N ARG A 341 3.90 16.51 3.74
CA ARG A 341 4.43 17.88 3.85
C ARG A 341 3.38 18.94 3.56
N LYS A 342 2.48 18.68 2.60
CA LYS A 342 1.35 19.55 2.28
C LYS A 342 0.17 19.43 3.25
N GLY A 343 0.23 18.49 4.19
CA GLY A 343 -0.89 18.14 5.06
C GLY A 343 -2.11 17.63 4.29
N ASP A 344 -1.90 17.04 3.12
CA ASP A 344 -2.98 16.59 2.27
C ASP A 344 -3.60 15.31 2.83
N GLU A 345 -4.91 15.37 3.02
CA GLU A 345 -5.67 14.33 3.66
C GLU A 345 -6.16 13.24 2.70
N ASN A 346 -5.94 13.37 1.39
CA ASN A 346 -6.47 12.43 0.39
C ASN A 346 -5.64 11.14 0.23
N ILE A 347 -4.97 10.72 1.31
CA ILE A 347 -4.23 9.45 1.39
C ILE A 347 -5.08 8.43 2.15
N LYS A 348 -5.26 7.25 1.58
CA LYS A 348 -6.01 6.13 2.16
C LYS A 348 -5.29 4.81 1.92
N GLU A 349 -5.67 3.77 2.66
CA GLU A 349 -5.25 2.38 2.41
C GLU A 349 -3.71 2.19 2.31
N LEU A 350 -2.96 2.97 3.08
CA LEU A 350 -1.51 2.87 3.14
C LEU A 350 -1.11 1.55 3.80
N LEU A 351 -0.41 0.68 3.05
CA LEU A 351 0.08 -0.60 3.53
C LEU A 351 1.60 -0.68 3.37
N PHE A 352 2.30 -0.75 4.50
CA PHE A 352 3.73 -1.05 4.52
C PHE A 352 3.98 -2.55 4.63
N ALA A 353 5.01 -3.04 3.95
CA ALA A 353 5.63 -4.32 4.24
C ALA A 353 7.15 -4.16 4.31
N GLY A 354 7.67 -4.14 5.54
CA GLY A 354 9.05 -3.74 5.80
C GLY A 354 9.33 -2.34 5.26
N ASN A 355 10.44 -2.19 4.54
CA ASN A 355 10.87 -0.89 3.97
C ASN A 355 10.21 -0.61 2.61
N THR A 356 8.94 -0.97 2.43
CA THR A 356 8.26 -0.84 1.14
C THR A 356 6.78 -0.47 1.30
N ILE A 357 6.26 0.43 0.47
CA ILE A 357 4.85 0.82 0.40
C ILE A 357 4.19 -0.09 -0.64
N LEU A 358 3.55 -1.16 -0.18
CA LEU A 358 2.93 -2.16 -1.07
C LEU A 358 1.63 -1.68 -1.68
N ASN A 359 0.86 -0.88 -0.95
CA ASN A 359 -0.38 -0.28 -1.44
C ASN A 359 -0.54 1.10 -0.82
N MET A 360 -1.12 2.02 -1.59
CA MET A 360 -1.66 3.28 -1.10
C MET A 360 -2.68 3.80 -2.10
N LYS A 361 -3.65 4.57 -1.62
CA LYS A 361 -4.56 5.36 -2.45
C LYS A 361 -4.31 6.83 -2.26
N ILE A 362 -4.11 7.56 -3.35
CA ILE A 362 -3.87 9.01 -3.37
C ILE A 362 -4.89 9.64 -4.30
N TYR A 363 -5.71 10.57 -3.82
CA TYR A 363 -6.80 11.17 -4.60
C TYR A 363 -7.70 10.15 -5.33
N GLY A 364 -7.90 8.97 -4.73
CA GLY A 364 -8.65 7.86 -5.32
C GLY A 364 -7.93 7.07 -6.42
N PHE A 365 -6.65 7.36 -6.69
CA PHE A 365 -5.78 6.53 -7.51
C PHE A 365 -5.25 5.38 -6.67
N GLU A 366 -5.40 4.15 -7.15
CA GLU A 366 -4.78 2.97 -6.57
C GLU A 366 -3.37 2.80 -7.12
N VAL A 367 -2.38 2.81 -6.23
CA VAL A 367 -0.98 2.75 -6.64
C VAL A 367 -0.54 1.32 -6.85
N MET A 368 0.09 1.04 -7.99
CA MET A 368 0.58 -0.27 -8.38
C MET A 368 2.07 -0.25 -8.72
N ASP A 369 2.78 -1.33 -8.40
CA ASP A 369 4.19 -1.53 -8.74
C ASP A 369 4.39 -2.75 -9.64
N LEU A 370 4.65 -2.51 -10.92
CA LEU A 370 4.84 -3.59 -11.90
C LEU A 370 6.10 -4.42 -11.64
N CYS A 371 7.12 -3.85 -11.00
CA CYS A 371 8.34 -4.59 -10.63
C CYS A 371 8.05 -5.68 -9.58
N ARG A 372 6.96 -5.59 -8.82
CA ARG A 372 6.52 -6.66 -7.89
C ARG A 372 5.88 -7.85 -8.58
N ILE A 373 5.57 -7.72 -9.86
CA ILE A 373 5.12 -8.83 -10.71
C ILE A 373 6.31 -9.48 -11.42
N LEU A 374 7.22 -8.68 -11.99
CA LEU A 374 8.31 -9.19 -12.84
C LEU A 374 9.66 -9.41 -12.14
N ASN A 375 9.93 -8.71 -11.04
CA ASN A 375 11.17 -8.80 -10.26
C ASN A 375 12.47 -8.65 -11.10
N THR A 376 12.48 -7.75 -12.08
CA THR A 376 13.62 -7.42 -12.95
C THR A 376 13.67 -5.90 -13.20
N SER A 377 14.68 -5.38 -13.89
CA SER A 377 14.69 -3.98 -14.36
C SER A 377 13.70 -3.74 -15.50
N LEU A 378 13.22 -2.50 -15.63
CA LEU A 378 12.32 -2.07 -16.70
C LEU A 378 12.92 -2.38 -18.09
N ASP A 379 14.15 -1.94 -18.34
CA ASP A 379 14.88 -2.18 -19.59
C ASP A 379 14.90 -3.67 -19.99
N LYS A 380 15.24 -4.56 -19.03
CA LYS A 380 15.28 -5.99 -19.31
C LYS A 380 13.88 -6.56 -19.57
N ALA A 381 12.86 -6.07 -18.88
CA ALA A 381 11.48 -6.48 -19.11
C ALA A 381 10.97 -6.03 -20.50
N CYS A 382 11.20 -4.78 -20.89
CA CYS A 382 10.81 -4.25 -22.20
C CYS A 382 11.45 -5.01 -23.36
N LYS A 383 12.76 -5.29 -23.28
CA LYS A 383 13.46 -6.12 -24.27
C LYS A 383 12.86 -7.51 -24.38
N SER A 384 12.50 -8.10 -23.24
CA SER A 384 11.99 -9.48 -23.18
C SER A 384 10.57 -9.60 -23.73
N PHE A 385 9.70 -8.62 -23.49
CA PHE A 385 8.35 -8.53 -24.05
C PHE A 385 8.32 -7.93 -25.46
N LYS A 386 9.49 -7.65 -26.05
CA LYS A 386 9.62 -7.03 -27.36
C LYS A 386 8.74 -5.78 -27.45
N CYS A 387 8.87 -4.90 -26.45
CA CYS A 387 8.22 -3.61 -26.52
C CYS A 387 8.70 -2.89 -27.80
N GLU A 388 7.79 -2.30 -28.56
CA GLU A 388 8.10 -1.51 -29.75
C GLU A 388 8.99 -0.34 -29.36
N GLN A 389 8.67 0.26 -28.22
CA GLN A 389 9.48 1.29 -27.62
C GLN A 389 10.51 0.66 -26.70
N GLN A 390 11.74 1.19 -26.73
CA GLN A 390 12.84 0.75 -25.88
C GLN A 390 13.28 1.90 -24.99
N LYS A 391 13.71 1.55 -23.77
CA LYS A 391 14.17 2.51 -22.77
C LYS A 391 15.35 3.30 -23.36
N LEU A 392 15.30 4.63 -23.26
CA LEU A 392 16.46 5.46 -23.59
C LEU A 392 17.52 5.34 -22.48
N SER A 393 18.73 5.84 -22.73
CA SER A 393 19.79 5.90 -21.73
C SER A 393 20.07 7.35 -21.32
N LEU A 394 20.13 7.60 -20.01
CA LEU A 394 20.58 8.86 -19.42
C LEU A 394 21.77 8.57 -18.51
N GLU A 395 22.82 9.39 -18.61
CA GLU A 395 24.01 9.26 -17.77
C GLU A 395 23.75 9.92 -16.41
N HIS A 396 23.14 9.15 -15.51
CA HIS A 396 22.76 9.61 -14.16
C HIS A 396 23.92 10.21 -13.37
N ASN A 397 25.15 9.71 -13.55
CA ASN A 397 26.34 10.26 -12.91
C ASN A 397 26.61 11.71 -13.36
N VAL A 398 26.35 12.05 -14.63
CA VAL A 398 26.52 13.42 -15.13
C VAL A 398 25.50 14.34 -14.49
N VAL A 399 24.23 13.92 -14.40
CA VAL A 399 23.17 14.71 -13.75
C VAL A 399 23.50 14.94 -12.27
N GLN A 400 23.96 13.88 -11.60
CA GLN A 400 24.43 13.94 -10.22
C GLN A 400 25.61 14.91 -10.06
N ASP A 401 26.61 14.85 -10.94
CA ASP A 401 27.77 15.74 -10.90
C ASP A 401 27.37 17.21 -11.09
N MET A 402 26.39 17.50 -11.96
CA MET A 402 25.87 18.86 -12.14
C MET A 402 25.14 19.35 -10.90
N PHE A 403 24.36 18.50 -10.24
CA PHE A 403 23.76 18.82 -8.94
C PHE A 403 24.83 19.14 -7.88
N MET A 404 25.89 18.34 -7.82
CA MET A 404 27.00 18.51 -6.88
C MET A 404 27.82 19.79 -7.09
N LYS A 405 27.74 20.38 -8.30
CA LYS A 405 28.36 21.66 -8.67
C LYS A 405 27.41 22.85 -8.51
N GLY A 406 26.14 22.62 -8.20
CA GLY A 406 25.11 23.68 -8.22
C GLY A 406 24.70 24.12 -9.63
N GLU A 407 25.00 23.31 -10.65
CA GLU A 407 24.78 23.59 -12.07
C GLU A 407 23.60 22.79 -12.66
N LEU A 408 22.85 22.04 -11.84
CA LEU A 408 21.75 21.17 -12.30
C LEU A 408 20.71 21.93 -13.13
N GLN A 409 20.31 23.12 -12.68
CA GLN A 409 19.33 23.95 -13.39
C GLN A 409 19.77 24.30 -14.81
N GLN A 410 21.00 24.79 -14.96
CA GLN A 410 21.56 25.14 -16.27
C GLN A 410 21.68 23.91 -17.16
N TYR A 411 22.05 22.76 -16.58
CA TYR A 411 22.07 21.49 -17.28
C TYR A 411 20.68 21.08 -17.78
N LEU A 412 19.65 21.16 -16.94
CA LEU A 412 18.27 20.79 -17.29
C LEU A 412 17.71 21.71 -18.38
N GLN A 413 17.97 23.02 -18.32
CA GLN A 413 17.55 23.95 -19.37
C GLN A 413 18.22 23.64 -20.71
N LYS A 414 19.54 23.40 -20.69
CA LYS A 414 20.32 23.06 -21.90
C LYS A 414 19.94 21.69 -22.49
N ASN A 415 19.56 20.74 -21.64
CA ASN A 415 19.26 19.36 -22.03
C ASN A 415 17.76 19.01 -21.90
N TYR A 416 16.87 20.01 -21.83
CA TYR A 416 15.45 19.81 -21.52
C TYR A 416 14.80 18.76 -22.40
N LYS A 417 15.02 18.85 -23.72
CA LYS A 417 14.49 17.87 -24.69
C LYS A 417 14.99 16.45 -24.40
N LYS A 418 16.29 16.28 -24.11
CA LYS A 418 16.88 14.97 -23.84
C LYS A 418 16.28 14.33 -22.57
N VAL A 419 16.14 15.11 -21.51
CA VAL A 419 15.53 14.65 -20.23
C VAL A 419 14.04 14.35 -20.45
N LYS A 420 13.31 15.22 -21.14
CA LYS A 420 11.90 15.02 -21.51
C LYS A 420 11.70 13.73 -22.29
N ASP A 421 12.46 13.55 -23.36
CA ASP A 421 12.36 12.36 -24.23
C ASP A 421 12.69 11.09 -23.44
N TYR A 422 13.68 11.14 -22.54
CA TYR A 422 14.05 10.04 -21.65
C TYR A 422 12.90 9.67 -20.69
N ASN A 423 12.44 10.61 -19.85
CA ASN A 423 11.38 10.37 -18.87
C ASN A 423 10.08 9.90 -19.55
N LEU A 424 9.68 10.54 -20.66
CA LEU A 424 8.47 10.15 -21.39
C LEU A 424 8.61 8.77 -22.04
N MET A 425 9.80 8.40 -22.54
CA MET A 425 10.01 7.05 -23.07
C MET A 425 9.91 6.00 -21.96
N ASP A 426 10.44 6.26 -20.78
CA ASP A 426 10.38 5.33 -19.65
C ASP A 426 8.93 5.02 -19.26
N VAL A 427 8.06 6.03 -19.16
CA VAL A 427 6.65 5.82 -18.83
C VAL A 427 5.83 5.24 -19.99
N LYS A 428 6.18 5.54 -21.25
CA LYS A 428 5.54 4.90 -22.42
C LYS A 428 5.87 3.42 -22.53
N THR A 429 7.16 3.09 -22.38
CA THR A 429 7.60 1.69 -22.37
C THR A 429 7.03 0.93 -21.18
N LEU A 430 6.88 1.58 -20.03
CA LEU A 430 6.18 1.01 -18.88
C LEU A 430 4.70 0.71 -19.18
N ALA A 431 3.98 1.61 -19.85
CA ALA A 431 2.59 1.38 -20.23
C ALA A 431 2.46 0.21 -21.22
N GLU A 432 3.25 0.22 -22.29
CA GLU A 432 3.26 -0.87 -23.27
C GLU A 432 3.57 -2.22 -22.60
N LEU A 433 4.58 -2.23 -21.72
CA LEU A 433 4.96 -3.40 -20.95
C LEU A 433 3.83 -3.89 -20.04
N TYR A 434 3.13 -2.98 -19.35
CA TYR A 434 2.00 -3.32 -18.48
C TYR A 434 0.92 -4.08 -19.24
N PHE A 435 0.48 -3.57 -20.39
CA PHE A 435 -0.60 -4.21 -21.17
C PHE A 435 -0.15 -5.55 -21.76
N LYS A 436 1.09 -5.67 -22.24
CA LYS A 436 1.67 -6.94 -22.69
C LYS A 436 1.74 -7.99 -21.58
N ILE A 437 2.09 -7.58 -20.36
CA ILE A 437 2.09 -8.48 -19.19
C ILE A 437 0.67 -8.85 -18.80
N GLN A 438 -0.25 -7.89 -18.80
CA GLN A 438 -1.65 -8.13 -18.46
C GLN A 438 -2.26 -9.17 -19.40
N GLU A 439 -2.05 -9.04 -20.70
CA GLU A 439 -2.46 -10.02 -21.71
C GLU A 439 -1.84 -11.41 -21.45
N ALA A 440 -0.53 -11.45 -21.21
CA ALA A 440 0.16 -12.71 -20.91
C ALA A 440 -0.38 -13.38 -19.62
N VAL A 441 -0.64 -12.62 -18.56
CA VAL A 441 -1.19 -13.15 -17.29
C VAL A 441 -2.65 -13.61 -17.46
N ILE A 442 -3.47 -12.88 -18.20
CA ILE A 442 -4.84 -13.30 -18.53
C ILE A 442 -4.79 -14.62 -19.30
N THR A 443 -3.92 -14.72 -20.29
CA THR A 443 -3.77 -15.92 -21.12
C THR A 443 -3.30 -17.12 -20.31
N LEU A 444 -2.29 -16.95 -19.45
CA LEU A 444 -1.70 -18.05 -18.68
C LEU A 444 -2.58 -18.51 -17.51
N CYS A 445 -3.25 -17.57 -16.85
CA CYS A 445 -3.83 -17.81 -15.53
C CYS A 445 -5.31 -17.41 -15.43
N GLY A 446 -5.88 -16.70 -16.41
CA GLY A 446 -7.23 -16.15 -16.35
C GLY A 446 -7.40 -15.07 -15.27
N MET A 447 -6.32 -14.34 -14.96
CA MET A 447 -6.25 -13.35 -13.89
C MET A 447 -5.90 -11.98 -14.42
N ASN A 448 -6.35 -10.92 -13.73
CA ASN A 448 -5.93 -9.56 -14.03
C ASN A 448 -4.82 -9.13 -13.06
N ILE A 449 -3.70 -8.59 -13.58
CA ILE A 449 -2.58 -8.16 -12.75
C ILE A 449 -2.96 -7.05 -11.77
N LYS A 450 -3.94 -6.22 -12.11
CA LYS A 450 -4.41 -5.10 -11.27
C LYS A 450 -5.07 -5.55 -9.97
N ASP A 451 -5.51 -6.80 -9.90
CA ASP A 451 -6.15 -7.37 -8.71
C ASP A 451 -5.11 -7.79 -7.64
N PHE A 452 -3.81 -7.65 -7.93
CA PHE A 452 -2.73 -8.16 -7.09
C PHE A 452 -1.56 -7.17 -6.95
N SER A 453 -1.18 -6.87 -5.70
CA SER A 453 0.00 -6.04 -5.43
C SER A 453 1.33 -6.77 -5.61
N THR A 454 1.34 -8.12 -5.67
CA THR A 454 2.57 -8.93 -5.77
C THR A 454 2.33 -10.24 -6.53
N ILE A 455 3.38 -10.75 -7.18
CA ILE A 455 3.36 -12.05 -7.85
C ILE A 455 3.01 -13.21 -6.90
N ALA A 456 3.46 -13.14 -5.65
CA ALA A 456 3.17 -14.14 -4.62
C ALA A 456 1.69 -14.15 -4.23
N GLY A 457 1.05 -12.98 -4.16
CA GLY A 457 -0.40 -12.85 -3.94
C GLY A 457 -1.20 -13.48 -5.08
N MET A 458 -0.83 -13.15 -6.33
CA MET A 458 -1.45 -13.71 -7.53
C MET A 458 -1.29 -15.23 -7.59
N SER A 459 -0.07 -15.72 -7.37
CA SER A 459 0.27 -17.15 -7.33
C SER A 459 -0.61 -17.94 -6.36
N TYR A 460 -0.78 -17.44 -5.13
CA TYR A 460 -1.62 -18.09 -4.14
C TYR A 460 -3.11 -18.08 -4.50
N GLU A 461 -3.61 -16.99 -5.09
CA GLU A 461 -5.02 -16.93 -5.48
C GLU A 461 -5.33 -17.84 -6.66
N ILE A 462 -4.41 -17.99 -7.62
CA ILE A 462 -4.52 -19.01 -8.67
C ILE A 462 -4.59 -20.41 -8.03
N PHE A 463 -3.67 -20.72 -7.11
CA PHE A 463 -3.66 -22.00 -6.39
C PHE A 463 -4.99 -22.23 -5.65
N LYS A 464 -5.50 -21.23 -4.92
CA LYS A 464 -6.75 -21.33 -4.17
C LYS A 464 -7.95 -21.59 -5.09
N ARG A 465 -8.10 -20.85 -6.19
CA ARG A 465 -9.21 -21.05 -7.15
C ARG A 465 -9.21 -22.44 -7.77
N LYS A 466 -8.02 -22.99 -8.05
CA LYS A 466 -7.84 -24.35 -8.60
C LYS A 466 -8.10 -25.47 -7.59
N ASN A 467 -8.24 -25.14 -6.30
CA ASN A 467 -8.42 -26.09 -5.20
C ASN A 467 -9.59 -25.67 -4.28
N LYS A 468 -10.56 -24.91 -4.81
CA LYS A 468 -11.70 -24.37 -4.03
C LYS A 468 -12.63 -25.45 -3.47
N ASP A 469 -12.58 -26.64 -4.05
CA ASP A 469 -13.34 -27.84 -3.73
C ASP A 469 -12.65 -28.73 -2.69
N LYS A 470 -11.42 -28.37 -2.29
CA LYS A 470 -10.62 -29.12 -1.32
C LYS A 470 -10.68 -28.44 0.04
N ASP A 471 -10.72 -29.25 1.09
CA ASP A 471 -10.67 -28.76 2.46
C ASP A 471 -9.22 -28.43 2.89
N ILE A 472 -8.76 -27.26 2.43
CA ILE A 472 -7.41 -26.77 2.71
C ILE A 472 -7.31 -26.37 4.19
N PRO A 473 -6.40 -26.97 4.98
CA PRO A 473 -6.41 -26.82 6.42
C PRO A 473 -6.03 -25.38 6.82
N ILE A 474 -6.92 -24.74 7.57
CA ILE A 474 -6.69 -23.46 8.23
C ILE A 474 -6.56 -23.74 9.73
N HIS A 475 -5.37 -23.49 10.28
CA HIS A 475 -5.01 -23.90 11.63
C HIS A 475 -5.42 -22.89 12.70
N GLY A 476 -5.84 -23.39 13.86
CA GLY A 476 -5.92 -22.61 15.09
C GLY A 476 -4.55 -22.19 15.61
N ASP A 477 -4.53 -21.38 16.67
CA ASP A 477 -3.30 -20.78 17.18
C ASP A 477 -2.29 -21.81 17.73
N MET A 478 -2.78 -22.88 18.37
CA MET A 478 -1.92 -23.94 18.93
C MET A 478 -1.19 -24.70 17.82
N GLU A 479 -1.93 -25.28 16.86
CA GLU A 479 -1.34 -26.03 15.75
C GLU A 479 -0.43 -25.13 14.92
N LYS A 480 -0.82 -23.87 14.74
CA LYS A 480 0.01 -22.87 14.05
C LYS A 480 1.33 -22.66 14.75
N SER A 481 1.39 -22.55 16.08
CA SER A 481 2.67 -22.42 16.80
C SER A 481 3.54 -23.65 16.56
N MET A 482 2.99 -24.85 16.72
CA MET A 482 3.69 -26.12 16.46
C MET A 482 4.25 -26.16 15.03
N ILE A 483 3.42 -25.81 14.04
CA ILE A 483 3.81 -25.76 12.63
C ILE A 483 4.92 -24.74 12.41
N ARG A 484 4.79 -23.51 12.95
CA ARG A 484 5.79 -22.44 12.78
C ARG A 484 7.14 -22.79 13.39
N GLU A 485 7.13 -23.49 14.51
CA GLU A 485 8.35 -24.01 15.15
C GLU A 485 8.98 -25.15 14.35
N SER A 486 8.19 -25.96 13.65
CA SER A 486 8.70 -27.00 12.74
C SER A 486 9.37 -26.45 11.46
N VAL A 487 9.17 -25.17 11.13
CA VAL A 487 9.73 -24.58 9.91
C VAL A 487 11.24 -24.44 10.02
N VAL A 488 11.93 -25.33 9.33
CA VAL A 488 13.36 -25.23 8.99
C VAL A 488 13.47 -24.83 7.51
N GLY A 489 14.37 -23.90 7.17
CA GLY A 489 14.60 -23.50 5.79
C GLY A 489 15.47 -24.49 5.01
N GLY A 490 15.88 -24.13 3.80
CA GLY A 490 16.93 -24.86 3.08
C GLY A 490 18.31 -24.73 3.74
N ARG A 491 19.17 -25.73 3.55
CA ARG A 491 20.52 -25.77 4.12
C ARG A 491 21.45 -24.82 3.39
N ALA A 492 22.04 -23.87 4.11
CA ALA A 492 23.14 -23.05 3.63
C ALA A 492 24.29 -23.19 4.62
N GLN A 493 25.35 -23.89 4.22
CA GLN A 493 26.48 -24.24 5.08
C GLN A 493 27.76 -24.32 4.24
N ILE A 494 28.89 -23.91 4.82
CA ILE A 494 30.22 -24.25 4.34
C ILE A 494 30.75 -25.34 5.26
N PHE A 495 31.10 -26.49 4.69
CA PHE A 495 31.61 -27.65 5.43
C PHE A 495 33.12 -27.56 5.61
N ASN A 496 33.80 -27.04 4.60
CA ASN A 496 35.24 -26.94 4.54
C ASN A 496 35.56 -25.48 4.13
N LYS A 497 35.90 -24.66 5.13
CA LYS A 497 36.29 -23.25 4.93
C LYS A 497 37.73 -23.22 4.41
N GLY A 498 37.97 -22.47 3.34
CA GLY A 498 39.30 -22.36 2.73
C GLY A 498 39.28 -22.07 1.24
N GLU A 499 40.47 -22.04 0.67
CA GLU A 499 40.71 -22.02 -0.79
C GLU A 499 41.08 -23.43 -1.26
N TYR A 500 40.46 -23.87 -2.34
CA TYR A 500 40.61 -25.20 -2.92
C TYR A 500 40.94 -25.07 -4.39
N ASN A 501 42.24 -25.14 -4.69
CA ASN A 501 42.81 -24.88 -6.01
C ASN A 501 43.69 -26.02 -6.55
N THR A 502 43.75 -27.14 -5.83
CA THR A 502 44.53 -28.33 -6.20
C THR A 502 43.74 -29.29 -7.07
N GLU A 503 42.42 -29.37 -6.84
CA GLU A 503 41.52 -30.22 -7.60
C GLU A 503 40.30 -29.42 -8.09
N PRO A 504 39.83 -29.66 -9.32
CA PRO A 504 38.60 -29.06 -9.82
C PRO A 504 37.36 -29.43 -9.00
N LEU A 505 36.51 -28.45 -8.79
CA LEU A 505 35.23 -28.57 -8.10
C LEU A 505 34.07 -28.61 -9.09
N CYS A 506 32.90 -28.97 -8.58
CA CYS A 506 31.63 -28.92 -9.26
C CYS A 506 30.59 -28.29 -8.33
N CYS A 507 29.74 -27.44 -8.89
CA CYS A 507 28.54 -26.94 -8.25
C CYS A 507 27.36 -27.58 -8.99
N ILE A 508 26.68 -28.50 -8.31
CA ILE A 508 25.43 -29.10 -8.81
C ILE A 508 24.25 -28.34 -8.21
N ASP A 509 23.21 -28.11 -9.01
CA ASP A 509 22.01 -27.35 -8.63
C ASP A 509 20.74 -28.12 -8.99
N CYS A 510 19.81 -28.27 -8.04
CA CYS A 510 18.58 -29.01 -8.25
C CYS A 510 17.58 -28.17 -9.07
N VAL A 511 17.19 -28.66 -10.24
CA VAL A 511 16.27 -27.99 -11.15
C VAL A 511 14.88 -27.86 -10.49
N SER A 512 14.53 -26.63 -10.10
CA SER A 512 13.22 -26.28 -9.53
C SER A 512 12.84 -27.13 -8.31
N LEU A 513 13.72 -27.19 -7.30
CA LEU A 513 13.55 -28.03 -6.10
C LEU A 513 12.16 -27.90 -5.45
N TYR A 514 11.68 -26.68 -5.17
CA TYR A 514 10.37 -26.50 -4.51
C TYR A 514 9.18 -26.93 -5.39
N PRO A 515 9.07 -26.50 -6.66
CA PRO A 515 8.06 -27.05 -7.57
C PRO A 515 8.09 -28.57 -7.69
N TYR A 516 9.28 -29.17 -7.75
CA TYR A 516 9.44 -30.62 -7.80
C TYR A 516 8.80 -31.30 -6.59
N VAL A 517 9.13 -30.88 -5.36
CA VAL A 517 8.58 -31.53 -4.17
C VAL A 517 7.09 -31.26 -3.98
N MET A 518 6.57 -30.13 -4.46
CA MET A 518 5.12 -29.85 -4.45
C MET A 518 4.34 -30.76 -5.41
N LEU A 519 4.94 -31.15 -6.54
CA LEU A 519 4.30 -32.01 -7.53
C LEU A 519 4.34 -33.50 -7.17
N ASN A 520 5.37 -33.93 -6.43
CA ASN A 520 5.69 -35.35 -6.23
C ASN A 520 5.45 -35.87 -4.79
N ASN A 521 4.85 -35.08 -3.92
CA ASN A 521 4.53 -35.49 -2.54
C ASN A 521 3.04 -35.31 -2.21
N VAL A 522 2.65 -35.85 -1.05
CA VAL A 522 1.31 -35.74 -0.47
C VAL A 522 1.23 -34.54 0.49
N PHE A 523 0.04 -33.98 0.63
CA PHE A 523 -0.23 -32.84 1.51
C PHE A 523 -1.52 -33.05 2.30
N PRO A 524 -1.59 -32.58 3.56
CA PRO A 524 -2.72 -32.87 4.43
C PRO A 524 -3.97 -32.07 4.02
N ILE A 525 -5.14 -32.66 4.20
CA ILE A 525 -6.44 -31.96 4.08
C ILE A 525 -7.30 -32.28 5.32
N GLY A 526 -8.32 -31.46 5.56
CA GLY A 526 -9.23 -31.66 6.68
C GLY A 526 -8.65 -31.30 8.05
N GLU A 527 -9.25 -31.88 9.08
CA GLU A 527 -8.98 -31.55 10.49
C GLU A 527 -7.79 -32.32 11.09
N THR A 528 -7.18 -31.71 12.11
CA THR A 528 -6.11 -32.31 12.91
C THR A 528 -6.64 -33.21 14.01
N CYS A 529 -5.88 -34.25 14.33
CA CYS A 529 -6.06 -35.12 15.48
C CYS A 529 -4.83 -35.03 16.39
N PHE A 530 -5.06 -34.88 17.70
CA PHE A 530 -4.00 -34.95 18.70
C PHE A 530 -3.53 -36.38 18.91
N THR A 531 -2.25 -36.56 19.26
CA THR A 531 -1.66 -37.86 19.59
C THR A 531 -0.46 -37.70 20.51
N GLU A 532 -0.23 -38.69 21.38
CA GLU A 532 0.98 -38.82 22.20
C GLU A 532 2.04 -39.73 21.55
N LYS A 533 1.74 -40.27 20.37
CA LYS A 533 2.60 -41.22 19.64
C LYS A 533 2.73 -40.83 18.17
N TYR A 534 3.82 -41.24 17.53
CA TYR A 534 3.97 -41.09 16.08
C TYR A 534 2.97 -42.00 15.35
N ILE A 535 2.23 -41.44 14.40
CA ILE A 535 1.30 -42.19 13.57
C ILE A 535 1.95 -42.41 12.21
N GLU A 536 2.40 -43.64 11.98
CA GLU A 536 3.07 -44.03 10.75
C GLU A 536 2.16 -43.83 9.53
N ASN A 537 2.75 -43.41 8.40
CA ASN A 537 2.04 -43.12 7.14
C ASN A 537 0.98 -42.01 7.24
N LYS A 538 1.02 -41.17 8.28
CA LYS A 538 0.19 -39.97 8.38
C LYS A 538 1.04 -38.71 8.40
N ILE A 539 0.53 -37.67 7.73
CA ILE A 539 1.15 -36.35 7.78
C ILE A 539 0.89 -35.74 9.14
N GLY A 540 1.92 -35.22 9.79
CA GLY A 540 1.78 -34.58 11.09
C GLY A 540 2.94 -33.67 11.47
N VAL A 541 2.79 -33.01 12.61
CA VAL A 541 3.83 -32.21 13.28
C VAL A 541 3.91 -32.69 14.73
N TYR A 542 5.10 -33.11 15.14
CA TYR A 542 5.33 -33.75 16.43
C TYR A 542 6.44 -33.03 17.19
N LYS A 543 6.29 -32.92 18.50
CA LYS A 543 7.38 -32.61 19.41
C LYS A 543 8.25 -33.86 19.58
N VAL A 544 9.51 -33.74 19.20
CA VAL A 544 10.47 -34.84 19.10
C VAL A 544 11.74 -34.49 19.87
N GLU A 545 12.24 -35.44 20.63
CA GLU A 545 13.59 -35.44 21.19
C GLU A 545 14.49 -36.31 20.30
N ILE A 546 15.45 -35.69 19.62
CA ILE A 546 16.41 -36.38 18.76
C ILE A 546 17.58 -36.81 19.64
N ILE A 547 17.77 -38.13 19.78
CA ILE A 547 18.85 -38.74 20.60
C ILE A 547 20.12 -38.90 19.77
N THR A 548 20.00 -39.23 18.48
CA THR A 548 21.17 -39.37 17.59
C THR A 548 20.90 -38.80 16.21
N GLN A 549 21.94 -38.27 15.58
CA GLN A 549 21.95 -37.87 14.17
C GLN A 549 23.18 -38.44 13.45
N PRO A 550 23.10 -38.62 12.12
CA PRO A 550 24.26 -38.97 11.30
C PRO A 550 25.35 -37.90 11.37
N HIS A 551 26.54 -38.25 10.86
CA HIS A 551 27.68 -37.33 10.78
C HIS A 551 27.29 -35.98 10.18
N ILE A 552 26.66 -36.01 9.00
CA ILE A 552 26.03 -34.84 8.40
C ILE A 552 24.63 -34.72 9.00
N SER A 553 24.40 -33.79 9.91
CA SER A 553 23.10 -33.65 10.56
C SER A 553 21.97 -33.38 9.54
N ILE A 554 20.78 -33.91 9.83
CA ILE A 554 19.58 -33.75 9.00
C ILE A 554 18.79 -32.52 9.45
N ILE A 555 18.75 -32.28 10.76
CA ILE A 555 18.01 -31.18 11.38
C ILE A 555 19.00 -30.26 12.11
N PRO A 556 19.07 -28.96 11.78
CA PRO A 556 19.98 -28.00 12.42
C PRO A 556 19.35 -27.39 13.66
N THR A 557 20.06 -27.03 14.71
CA THR A 557 19.52 -26.22 15.82
C THR A 557 19.08 -24.84 15.35
N ARG A 558 18.18 -24.26 16.13
CA ARG A 558 17.73 -22.89 15.92
C ARG A 558 17.68 -22.17 17.25
N THR A 559 18.61 -21.27 17.46
CA THR A 559 18.53 -20.29 18.54
C THR A 559 17.98 -18.97 18.00
N LYS A 560 17.18 -18.28 18.81
CA LYS A 560 16.56 -17.01 18.40
C LYS A 560 17.67 -16.02 18.01
N ASN A 561 17.52 -15.38 16.85
CA ASN A 561 18.46 -14.40 16.27
C ASN A 561 19.81 -14.92 15.78
N ASN A 562 20.10 -16.22 15.88
CA ASN A 562 21.33 -16.79 15.34
C ASN A 562 21.08 -17.56 14.02
N PRO A 563 22.13 -17.80 13.23
CA PRO A 563 22.09 -18.74 12.12
C PRO A 563 21.65 -20.14 12.56
N LEU A 564 21.13 -20.93 11.61
CA LEU A 564 20.89 -22.35 11.84
C LEU A 564 22.23 -23.05 12.04
N ASP A 565 22.36 -23.79 13.14
CA ASP A 565 23.57 -24.54 13.46
C ASP A 565 23.36 -26.02 13.10
N TRP A 566 24.12 -26.48 12.12
CA TRP A 566 24.00 -27.83 11.57
C TRP A 566 24.91 -28.86 12.27
N GLU A 567 25.65 -28.46 13.30
CA GLU A 567 26.67 -29.31 13.93
C GLU A 567 26.16 -30.00 15.19
N SER A 568 25.20 -29.40 15.88
CA SER A 568 24.59 -30.00 17.06
C SER A 568 23.85 -31.32 16.77
N LYS A 569 23.79 -32.17 17.80
CA LYS A 569 23.31 -33.55 17.71
C LYS A 569 22.04 -33.82 18.52
N ASP A 570 21.94 -33.33 19.76
CA ASP A 570 20.83 -33.61 20.67
C ASP A 570 19.85 -32.44 20.75
N LEU A 571 18.59 -32.67 20.37
CA LEU A 571 17.65 -31.59 20.06
C LEU A 571 16.20 -31.93 20.38
N GLU A 572 15.53 -31.08 21.14
CA GLU A 572 14.09 -31.20 21.43
C GLU A 572 13.27 -30.17 20.64
N ARG A 573 12.55 -30.58 19.59
CA ARG A 573 11.83 -29.64 18.70
C ARG A 573 10.61 -30.20 18.00
N PHE A 574 9.80 -29.31 17.45
CA PHE A 574 8.73 -29.69 16.54
C PHE A 574 9.31 -30.07 15.17
N LEU A 575 8.91 -31.23 14.64
CA LEU A 575 9.32 -31.75 13.34
C LEU A 575 8.10 -32.21 12.55
N THR A 576 8.18 -32.11 11.24
CA THR A 576 7.17 -32.72 10.35
C THR A 576 7.36 -34.24 10.32
N SER A 577 6.30 -34.99 9.98
CA SER A 577 6.42 -36.44 9.72
C SER A 577 7.52 -36.76 8.71
N GLN A 578 7.66 -35.94 7.66
CA GLN A 578 8.72 -36.12 6.65
C GLN A 578 10.14 -35.99 7.23
N ASP A 579 10.37 -35.07 8.15
CA ASP A 579 11.67 -34.94 8.84
C ASP A 579 11.93 -36.19 9.70
N ILE A 580 10.92 -36.66 10.43
CA ILE A 580 10.97 -37.87 11.27
C ILE A 580 11.30 -39.09 10.42
N ASP A 581 10.56 -39.31 9.32
CA ASP A 581 10.80 -40.42 8.40
C ASP A 581 12.22 -40.38 7.82
N THR A 582 12.74 -39.18 7.54
CA THR A 582 14.10 -39.02 7.05
C THR A 582 15.13 -39.37 8.13
N LEU A 583 14.93 -38.93 9.37
CA LEU A 583 15.77 -39.30 10.51
C LEU A 583 15.79 -40.82 10.72
N VAL A 584 14.62 -41.45 10.81
CA VAL A 584 14.47 -42.90 11.01
C VAL A 584 15.13 -43.69 9.87
N LYS A 585 14.90 -43.29 8.62
CA LYS A 585 15.50 -43.90 7.43
C LYS A 585 17.04 -43.92 7.48
N HIS A 586 17.64 -42.91 8.09
CA HIS A 586 19.10 -42.79 8.22
C HIS A 586 19.61 -43.22 9.61
N GLY A 587 18.85 -44.07 10.31
CA GLY A 587 19.28 -44.76 11.53
C GLY A 587 19.33 -43.87 12.79
N CYS A 588 18.66 -42.72 12.78
CA CYS A 588 18.56 -41.87 13.95
C CYS A 588 17.64 -42.49 15.01
N LYS A 589 17.97 -42.28 16.28
CA LYS A 589 17.10 -42.57 17.43
C LYS A 589 16.41 -41.30 17.87
N LEU A 590 15.11 -41.40 18.12
CA LEU A 590 14.28 -40.28 18.55
C LEU A 590 13.17 -40.76 19.48
N GLU A 591 12.67 -39.85 20.31
CA GLU A 591 11.51 -40.03 21.18
C GLU A 591 10.44 -39.01 20.81
N ILE A 592 9.19 -39.49 20.75
CA ILE A 592 8.04 -38.67 20.40
C ILE A 592 7.34 -38.30 21.69
N VAL A 593 7.19 -37.01 21.94
CA VAL A 593 6.54 -36.51 23.16
C VAL A 593 5.03 -36.40 22.92
N TYR A 594 4.63 -35.68 21.87
CA TYR A 594 3.24 -35.56 21.40
C TYR A 594 3.22 -34.92 20.01
N GLY A 595 2.07 -34.84 19.37
CA GLY A 595 1.91 -34.15 18.10
C GLY A 595 0.47 -34.00 17.65
N VAL A 596 0.33 -33.44 16.47
CA VAL A 596 -0.92 -33.40 15.70
C VAL A 596 -0.70 -34.04 14.35
N TYR A 597 -1.70 -34.76 13.84
CA TYR A 597 -1.66 -35.39 12.52
C TYR A 597 -2.97 -35.19 11.78
N TRP A 598 -2.96 -35.38 10.47
CA TRP A 598 -4.15 -35.33 9.62
C TRP A 598 -4.57 -36.74 9.23
N ASN A 599 -5.87 -37.04 9.31
CA ASN A 599 -6.41 -38.32 8.88
C ASN A 599 -6.41 -38.47 7.36
N GLU A 600 -6.55 -37.35 6.65
CA GLU A 600 -6.66 -37.28 5.20
C GLU A 600 -5.47 -36.53 4.60
N ASP A 601 -5.04 -37.00 3.44
CA ASP A 601 -4.03 -36.36 2.62
C ASP A 601 -4.38 -36.53 1.14
N ILE A 602 -3.74 -35.72 0.31
CA ILE A 602 -3.97 -35.73 -1.13
C ILE A 602 -2.64 -35.59 -1.87
N GLY A 603 -2.40 -36.52 -2.79
CA GLY A 603 -1.31 -36.43 -3.77
C GLY A 603 -1.65 -35.46 -4.90
N GLN A 604 -0.64 -34.92 -5.57
CA GLN A 604 -0.81 -34.03 -6.73
C GLN A 604 -1.67 -32.78 -6.45
N LEU A 605 -1.74 -32.33 -5.18
CA LEU A 605 -2.50 -31.13 -4.77
C LEU A 605 -2.19 -29.92 -5.65
N PHE A 606 -0.91 -29.74 -6.00
CA PHE A 606 -0.42 -28.60 -6.75
C PHE A 606 -0.38 -28.79 -8.26
N LYS A 607 -0.77 -29.96 -8.78
CA LYS A 607 -0.64 -30.30 -10.21
C LYS A 607 -1.43 -29.34 -11.10
N SER A 608 -2.70 -29.08 -10.77
CA SER A 608 -3.57 -28.17 -11.53
C SER A 608 -3.04 -26.72 -11.57
N TYR A 609 -2.22 -26.33 -10.60
CA TYR A 609 -1.53 -25.05 -10.55
C TYR A 609 -0.25 -25.04 -11.41
N PHE A 610 0.60 -26.05 -11.25
CA PHE A 610 1.91 -26.07 -11.90
C PHE A 610 1.90 -26.49 -13.37
N THR A 611 1.05 -27.44 -13.78
CA THR A 611 1.05 -27.99 -15.13
C THR A 611 1.08 -26.91 -16.23
N PRO A 612 0.16 -25.93 -16.28
CA PRO A 612 0.19 -24.90 -17.33
C PRO A 612 1.46 -24.05 -17.30
N LEU A 613 2.01 -23.76 -16.11
CA LEU A 613 3.23 -22.96 -15.95
C LEU A 613 4.48 -23.72 -16.40
N VAL A 614 4.54 -25.01 -16.11
CA VAL A 614 5.66 -25.89 -16.50
C VAL A 614 5.65 -26.09 -18.02
N GLU A 615 4.49 -26.36 -18.60
CA GLU A 615 4.32 -26.54 -20.04
C GLU A 615 4.72 -25.29 -20.81
N GLU A 616 4.24 -24.11 -20.40
CA GLU A 616 4.64 -22.86 -21.04
C GLU A 616 6.13 -22.57 -20.87
N LYS A 617 6.69 -22.77 -19.67
CA LYS A 617 8.13 -22.59 -19.47
C LYS A 617 8.94 -23.52 -20.38
N LYS A 618 8.57 -24.80 -20.49
CA LYS A 618 9.25 -25.77 -21.37
C LYS A 618 9.12 -25.36 -22.84
N ARG A 619 7.97 -24.84 -23.26
CA ARG A 619 7.78 -24.27 -24.60
C ARG A 619 8.75 -23.11 -24.85
N GLN A 620 8.85 -22.17 -23.90
CA GLN A 620 9.79 -21.04 -24.00
C GLN A 620 11.27 -21.45 -23.96
N ASP A 621 11.63 -22.47 -23.17
CA ASP A 621 12.99 -23.05 -23.18
C ASP A 621 13.34 -23.60 -24.57
N LYS A 622 12.42 -24.37 -25.19
CA LYS A 622 12.61 -24.89 -26.54
C LYS A 622 12.72 -23.77 -27.59
N LEU A 623 11.84 -22.76 -27.53
CA LEU A 623 11.93 -21.60 -28.43
C LEU A 623 13.26 -20.86 -28.31
N LYS A 624 13.82 -20.79 -27.09
CA LYS A 624 15.14 -20.21 -26.86
C LYS A 624 16.25 -21.03 -27.50
N GLU A 625 16.21 -22.35 -27.35
CA GLU A 625 17.17 -23.29 -27.96
C GLU A 625 17.13 -23.20 -29.50
N ASP A 626 15.92 -23.14 -30.06
CA ASP A 626 15.68 -23.04 -31.50
C ASP A 626 15.96 -21.62 -32.06
N SER A 627 16.38 -20.67 -31.22
CA SER A 627 16.54 -19.24 -31.58
C SER A 627 15.29 -18.65 -32.26
N ASN A 628 14.11 -19.09 -31.84
CA ASN A 628 12.83 -18.75 -32.44
C ASN A 628 12.37 -17.34 -32.02
N GLU A 629 11.81 -16.58 -32.96
CA GLU A 629 11.31 -15.23 -32.69
C GLU A 629 10.11 -15.20 -31.73
N GLU A 630 9.37 -16.28 -31.52
CA GLU A 630 8.31 -16.33 -30.51
C GLU A 630 8.86 -16.42 -29.06
N TYR A 631 10.17 -16.63 -28.88
CA TYR A 631 10.77 -16.68 -27.56
C TYR A 631 10.56 -15.34 -26.83
N ASN A 632 9.98 -15.45 -25.63
CA ASN A 632 9.78 -14.34 -24.72
C ASN A 632 10.40 -14.66 -23.35
N ALA A 633 11.57 -14.06 -23.09
CA ALA A 633 12.32 -14.28 -21.87
C ALA A 633 11.55 -13.87 -20.60
N ALA A 634 10.62 -12.94 -20.69
CA ALA A 634 9.87 -12.46 -19.53
C ALA A 634 8.64 -13.30 -19.23
N ILE A 635 7.96 -13.87 -20.24
CA ILE A 635 6.96 -14.93 -20.01
C ILE A 635 7.62 -16.14 -19.34
N ARG A 636 8.80 -16.53 -19.83
CA ARG A 636 9.59 -17.60 -19.22
C ARG A 636 9.93 -17.31 -17.76
N GLU A 637 10.43 -16.10 -17.46
CA GLU A 637 10.72 -15.69 -16.08
C GLU A 637 9.45 -15.53 -15.23
N LEU A 638 8.34 -15.05 -15.79
CA LEU A 638 7.04 -14.98 -15.11
C LEU A 638 6.55 -16.36 -14.68
N CYS A 639 6.60 -17.36 -15.56
CA CYS A 639 6.28 -18.75 -15.23
C CYS A 639 7.17 -19.23 -14.08
N LYS A 640 8.49 -19.00 -14.17
CA LYS A 640 9.45 -19.35 -13.12
C LYS A 640 9.13 -18.64 -11.80
N LEU A 641 8.79 -17.35 -11.82
CA LEU A 641 8.45 -16.57 -10.63
C LEU A 641 7.15 -17.04 -9.99
N LEU A 642 6.10 -17.31 -10.76
CA LEU A 642 4.85 -17.89 -10.26
C LEU A 642 5.13 -19.22 -9.56
N MET A 643 5.92 -20.10 -10.20
CA MET A 643 6.28 -21.39 -9.62
C MET A 643 7.05 -21.25 -8.31
N ASN A 644 8.02 -20.33 -8.24
CA ASN A 644 8.86 -20.15 -7.06
C ASN A 644 8.21 -19.32 -5.94
N SER A 645 7.23 -18.49 -6.25
CA SER A 645 6.63 -17.57 -5.27
C SER A 645 5.60 -18.24 -4.36
N LEU A 646 4.97 -19.34 -4.81
CA LEU A 646 3.92 -20.02 -4.05
C LEU A 646 4.44 -20.54 -2.70
N SER A 647 5.59 -21.23 -2.69
CA SER A 647 6.15 -21.81 -1.46
C SER A 647 6.45 -20.75 -0.40
N GLY A 648 7.02 -19.61 -0.81
CA GLY A 648 7.27 -18.46 0.06
C GLY A 648 5.98 -17.84 0.61
N LYS A 649 4.90 -17.83 -0.19
CA LYS A 649 3.60 -17.31 0.24
C LYS A 649 2.92 -18.23 1.25
N LEU A 650 2.99 -19.54 1.08
CA LEU A 650 2.42 -20.54 2.00
C LEU A 650 3.06 -20.51 3.38
N ILE A 651 4.34 -20.11 3.48
CA ILE A 651 5.05 -19.96 4.76
C ILE A 651 5.18 -18.50 5.22
N GLN A 652 4.50 -17.57 4.54
CA GLN A 652 4.55 -16.15 4.88
C GLN A 652 4.20 -15.94 6.35
N ARG A 653 5.01 -15.17 7.09
CA ARG A 653 4.72 -14.84 8.49
C ARG A 653 3.47 -13.98 8.59
N ASP A 654 2.80 -14.06 9.72
CA ASP A 654 1.68 -13.18 10.02
C ASP A 654 2.19 -11.75 10.17
N TYR A 655 1.60 -10.83 9.43
CA TYR A 655 1.83 -9.39 9.59
C TYR A 655 0.76 -8.86 10.53
N ALA A 656 0.90 -9.16 11.83
CA ALA A 656 -0.01 -8.64 12.84
C ALA A 656 0.23 -7.14 13.09
N GLN A 657 1.44 -6.65 12.82
CA GLN A 657 1.73 -5.22 12.85
C GLN A 657 1.06 -4.54 11.65
N ILE A 658 0.20 -3.58 11.94
CA ILE A 658 -0.43 -2.71 10.96
C ILE A 658 0.08 -1.28 11.14
N ILE A 659 0.16 -0.55 10.04
CA ILE A 659 0.49 0.87 9.99
C ILE A 659 -0.61 1.52 9.15
N GLU A 660 -1.34 2.48 9.70
CA GLU A 660 -2.43 3.19 9.02
C GLU A 660 -2.21 4.71 9.14
N ILE A 661 -2.72 5.47 8.16
CA ILE A 661 -2.93 6.91 8.32
C ILE A 661 -4.31 7.09 8.93
N VAL A 662 -4.35 7.79 10.06
CA VAL A 662 -5.56 8.10 10.80
C VAL A 662 -5.83 9.59 10.75
N LYS A 663 -7.12 9.93 10.63
CA LYS A 663 -7.59 11.31 10.70
C LYS A 663 -8.49 11.53 11.90
N GLY A 664 -8.22 12.61 12.64
CA GLY A 664 -9.01 13.02 13.78
C GLY A 664 -9.19 11.94 14.85
N ARG A 665 -10.12 12.20 15.78
CA ARG A 665 -10.36 11.35 16.94
C ARG A 665 -11.05 10.03 16.59
N GLU A 666 -12.00 10.07 15.66
CA GLU A 666 -12.76 8.88 15.24
C GLU A 666 -11.85 7.83 14.60
N GLY A 667 -10.98 8.24 13.66
CA GLY A 667 -10.02 7.32 13.05
C GLY A 667 -9.08 6.72 14.08
N MET A 668 -8.67 7.50 15.09
CA MET A 668 -7.80 7.03 16.16
C MET A 668 -8.51 5.99 17.04
N ASN A 669 -9.77 6.24 17.38
CA ASN A 669 -10.59 5.29 18.13
C ASN A 669 -10.84 4.01 17.34
N ALA A 670 -11.13 4.11 16.04
CA ALA A 670 -11.29 2.95 15.16
C ALA A 670 -9.99 2.14 15.08
N PHE A 671 -8.83 2.78 14.99
CA PHE A 671 -7.54 2.09 15.03
C PHE A 671 -7.28 1.41 16.38
N ARG A 672 -7.58 2.09 17.49
CA ARG A 672 -7.46 1.54 18.86
C ARG A 672 -8.33 0.30 19.08
N GLN A 673 -9.52 0.26 18.48
CA GLN A 673 -10.40 -0.91 18.57
C GLN A 673 -9.84 -2.13 17.80
N LYS A 674 -9.09 -1.92 16.72
CA LYS A 674 -8.45 -3.00 15.95
C LYS A 674 -7.18 -3.56 16.60
N CYS A 675 -6.46 -2.72 17.36
CA CYS A 675 -5.11 -3.00 17.87
C CYS A 675 -5.09 -3.31 19.37
N ASN A 676 -4.05 -4.02 19.80
CA ASN A 676 -3.73 -4.15 21.22
C ASN A 676 -3.21 -2.81 21.81
N ALA A 677 -2.98 -2.78 23.12
CA ALA A 677 -2.67 -1.54 23.84
C ALA A 677 -1.38 -0.82 23.41
N GLN A 678 -0.46 -1.49 22.70
CA GLN A 678 0.80 -0.89 22.26
C GLN A 678 0.64 -0.23 20.89
N ILE A 679 0.24 1.05 20.91
CA ILE A 679 0.10 1.88 19.70
C ILE A 679 1.19 2.95 19.72
N SER A 680 1.94 3.04 18.62
CA SER A 680 2.85 4.15 18.34
C SER A 680 2.13 5.15 17.44
N ILE A 681 2.15 6.42 17.84
CA ILE A 681 1.50 7.53 17.13
C ILE A 681 2.59 8.51 16.70
N LEU A 682 2.63 8.80 15.41
CA LEU A 682 3.42 9.88 14.83
C LEU A 682 2.44 10.93 14.31
N GLU A 683 2.29 12.02 15.06
CA GLU A 683 1.47 13.15 14.65
C GLU A 683 2.19 13.91 13.53
N ILE A 684 1.55 14.00 12.36
CA ILE A 684 2.09 14.72 11.20
C ILE A 684 1.67 16.20 11.29
N ASN A 685 0.40 16.41 11.60
CA ASN A 685 -0.20 17.70 11.89
C ASN A 685 -1.47 17.48 12.73
N SER A 686 -2.17 18.56 13.07
CA SER A 686 -3.38 18.53 13.90
C SER A 686 -4.53 17.66 13.36
N LYS A 687 -4.48 17.23 12.09
CA LYS A 687 -5.51 16.44 11.42
C LYS A 687 -5.08 15.01 11.11
N ILE A 688 -3.79 14.76 10.91
CA ILE A 688 -3.26 13.51 10.35
C ILE A 688 -2.21 12.91 11.28
N CYS A 689 -2.38 11.64 11.62
CA CYS A 689 -1.40 10.84 12.34
C CYS A 689 -1.07 9.57 11.54
N ILE A 690 0.20 9.18 11.52
CA ILE A 690 0.59 7.81 11.19
C ILE A 690 0.56 7.01 12.48
N VAL A 691 -0.25 5.95 12.50
CA VAL A 691 -0.38 5.08 13.67
C VAL A 691 0.13 3.69 13.32
N SER A 692 0.81 3.06 14.27
CA SER A 692 1.19 1.65 14.15
C SER A 692 0.86 0.89 15.41
N GLY A 693 0.45 -0.36 15.25
CA GLY A 693 -0.02 -1.21 16.34
C GLY A 693 -0.09 -2.66 15.89
N THR A 694 -0.34 -3.56 16.84
CA THR A 694 -0.52 -4.99 16.54
C THR A 694 -1.99 -5.36 16.63
N LEU A 695 -2.54 -6.01 15.61
CA LEU A 695 -3.93 -6.47 15.58
C LEU A 695 -4.29 -7.32 16.81
N GLN A 696 -5.47 -7.11 17.39
CA GLN A 696 -5.96 -7.90 18.52
C GLN A 696 -6.21 -9.37 18.14
N GLN A 697 -6.77 -9.59 16.94
CA GLN A 697 -7.04 -10.91 16.38
C GLN A 697 -6.53 -10.96 14.94
N TYR A 698 -5.56 -11.83 14.69
CA TYR A 698 -5.07 -12.11 13.35
C TYR A 698 -5.67 -13.43 12.86
N ILE A 699 -6.60 -13.37 11.91
CA ILE A 699 -7.14 -14.57 11.27
C ILE A 699 -6.13 -15.04 10.23
N ASN A 700 -5.47 -16.16 10.51
CA ASN A 700 -4.62 -16.80 9.52
C ASN A 700 -5.49 -17.33 8.36
N LYS A 701 -5.11 -17.01 7.13
CA LYS A 701 -5.78 -17.47 5.91
C LYS A 701 -4.91 -18.41 5.07
N MET A 702 -3.74 -18.79 5.59
CA MET A 702 -2.71 -19.54 4.87
C MET A 702 -2.50 -20.93 5.50
N PRO A 703 -2.47 -22.01 4.69
CA PRO A 703 -2.16 -23.36 5.15
C PRO A 703 -0.65 -23.49 5.39
N THR A 704 -0.21 -22.95 6.52
CA THR A 704 1.23 -22.85 6.87
C THR A 704 1.91 -24.22 6.88
N ILE A 705 1.18 -25.29 7.19
CA ILE A 705 1.70 -26.67 7.14
C ILE A 705 2.27 -27.02 5.77
N TYR A 706 1.67 -26.55 4.67
CA TYR A 706 2.18 -26.81 3.32
C TYR A 706 3.57 -26.21 3.14
N GLY A 707 3.79 -24.98 3.61
CA GLY A 707 5.11 -24.35 3.57
C GLY A 707 6.15 -25.13 4.38
N SER A 708 5.77 -25.63 5.57
CA SER A 708 6.67 -26.43 6.41
C SER A 708 7.03 -27.77 5.73
N LEU A 709 6.05 -28.47 5.17
CA LEU A 709 6.26 -29.72 4.44
C LEU A 709 7.07 -29.54 3.16
N ILE A 710 6.83 -28.48 2.37
CA ILE A 710 7.63 -28.18 1.17
C ILE A 710 9.11 -28.08 1.52
N TYR A 711 9.45 -27.37 2.60
CA TYR A 711 10.85 -27.27 3.03
C TYR A 711 11.40 -28.59 3.56
N SER A 712 10.59 -29.37 4.25
CA SER A 712 10.98 -30.67 4.78
C SER A 712 11.23 -31.69 3.66
N TYR A 713 10.31 -31.82 2.70
CA TYR A 713 10.53 -32.61 1.48
C TYR A 713 11.76 -32.15 0.69
N ALA A 714 11.97 -30.84 0.55
CA ALA A 714 13.14 -30.30 -0.14
C ALA A 714 14.45 -30.68 0.55
N ARG A 715 14.52 -30.56 1.90
CA ARG A 715 15.68 -31.01 2.67
C ARG A 715 15.89 -32.51 2.56
N SER A 716 14.83 -33.30 2.70
CA SER A 716 14.88 -34.75 2.56
C SER A 716 15.36 -35.17 1.18
N HIS A 717 14.92 -34.49 0.11
CA HIS A 717 15.40 -34.73 -1.24
C HIS A 717 16.91 -34.49 -1.34
N MET A 718 17.38 -33.30 -0.94
CA MET A 718 18.81 -32.96 -0.96
C MET A 718 19.64 -33.94 -0.13
N TYR A 719 19.14 -34.34 1.04
CA TYR A 719 19.84 -35.26 1.91
C TYR A 719 19.91 -36.69 1.34
N ASN A 720 18.76 -37.22 0.92
CA ASN A 720 18.65 -38.57 0.36
C ASN A 720 19.41 -38.73 -0.96
N THR A 721 19.46 -37.68 -1.78
CA THR A 721 20.07 -37.77 -3.11
C THR A 721 21.55 -37.47 -3.10
N ILE A 722 21.98 -36.45 -2.34
CA ILE A 722 23.37 -35.96 -2.33
C ILE A 722 24.07 -36.23 -1.00
N LEU A 723 23.60 -35.66 0.11
CA LEU A 723 24.39 -35.64 1.35
C LEU A 723 24.69 -37.01 1.95
N SER A 724 23.74 -37.94 1.86
CA SER A 724 23.92 -39.32 2.32
C SER A 724 24.83 -40.16 1.42
N LYS A 725 25.22 -39.65 0.26
CA LYS A 725 26.01 -40.38 -0.76
C LYS A 725 27.38 -39.76 -1.05
N VAL A 726 27.65 -38.57 -0.51
CA VAL A 726 28.90 -37.85 -0.71
C VAL A 726 29.76 -38.03 0.53
N ASP A 727 31.03 -38.38 0.32
CA ASP A 727 32.02 -38.34 1.39
C ASP A 727 32.13 -36.91 1.95
N TYR A 728 32.08 -36.78 3.28
CA TYR A 728 32.18 -35.50 3.98
C TYR A 728 33.39 -34.67 3.53
N ASN A 729 34.53 -35.32 3.29
CA ASN A 729 35.77 -34.65 2.86
C ASN A 729 35.73 -34.18 1.40
N GLN A 730 34.67 -34.54 0.65
CA GLN A 730 34.45 -34.16 -0.74
C GLN A 730 33.29 -33.17 -0.88
N LEU A 731 32.71 -32.71 0.23
CA LEU A 731 31.63 -31.73 0.28
C LEU A 731 32.15 -30.43 0.88
N TYR A 732 32.13 -29.34 0.10
CA TYR A 732 32.69 -28.05 0.53
C TYR A 732 31.63 -27.08 1.03
N GLY A 733 30.44 -27.14 0.45
CA GLY A 733 29.36 -26.24 0.82
C GLY A 733 28.03 -26.59 0.18
N MET A 734 27.00 -25.88 0.64
CA MET A 734 25.66 -25.92 0.10
C MET A 734 25.01 -24.55 0.16
N ASP A 735 24.12 -24.30 -0.80
CA ASP A 735 23.23 -23.15 -0.76
C ASP A 735 21.84 -23.54 -1.25
N THR A 736 21.00 -23.95 -0.30
CA THR A 736 19.59 -24.34 -0.47
C THR A 736 19.40 -25.59 -1.31
N ASP A 737 19.46 -25.43 -2.63
CA ASP A 737 19.23 -26.41 -3.70
C ASP A 737 20.52 -26.80 -4.44
N SER A 738 21.65 -26.22 -4.03
CA SER A 738 22.97 -26.51 -4.59
C SER A 738 23.92 -27.20 -3.61
N ALA A 739 24.85 -27.98 -4.14
CA ALA A 739 25.94 -28.62 -3.42
C ALA A 739 27.28 -28.42 -4.15
N PHE A 740 28.35 -28.18 -3.38
CA PHE A 740 29.70 -27.94 -3.89
C PHE A 740 30.56 -29.16 -3.55
N ILE A 741 30.99 -29.89 -4.56
CA ILE A 741 31.71 -31.17 -4.43
C ILE A 741 32.91 -31.21 -5.38
N THR A 742 33.79 -32.20 -5.26
CA THR A 742 34.85 -32.41 -6.26
C THR A 742 34.28 -32.92 -7.58
N ILE A 743 34.95 -32.66 -8.71
CA ILE A 743 34.57 -33.27 -10.01
C ILE A 743 34.59 -34.80 -9.92
N LYS A 744 35.56 -35.37 -9.20
CA LYS A 744 35.65 -36.82 -8.99
C LYS A 744 34.38 -37.37 -8.34
N GLN A 745 33.91 -36.75 -7.26
CA GLN A 745 32.68 -37.17 -6.58
C GLN A 745 31.45 -36.97 -7.46
N TYR A 746 31.40 -35.88 -8.22
CA TYR A 746 30.33 -35.64 -9.19
C TYR A 746 30.25 -36.77 -10.23
N LEU A 747 31.37 -37.13 -10.86
CA LEU A 747 31.43 -38.21 -11.84
C LEU A 747 31.01 -39.56 -11.23
N HIS A 748 31.45 -39.85 -10.01
CA HIS A 748 31.05 -41.05 -9.28
C HIS A 748 29.53 -41.10 -9.05
N LEU A 749 28.91 -39.99 -8.64
CA LEU A 749 27.45 -39.92 -8.48
C LEU A 749 26.74 -40.09 -9.82
N ARG A 750 27.23 -39.46 -10.89
CA ARG A 750 26.63 -39.55 -12.23
C ARG A 750 26.68 -40.96 -12.79
N GLU A 751 27.76 -41.68 -12.56
CA GLU A 751 27.92 -43.08 -12.96
C GLU A 751 26.99 -44.02 -12.19
N ASN A 752 26.93 -43.88 -10.86
CA ASN A 752 26.14 -44.80 -10.01
C ASN A 752 24.67 -44.42 -9.92
N HIS A 753 24.32 -43.16 -10.18
CA HIS A 753 22.97 -42.62 -10.09
C HIS A 753 22.63 -41.69 -11.26
N PRO A 754 22.71 -42.16 -12.52
CA PRO A 754 22.55 -41.30 -13.70
C PRO A 754 21.19 -40.58 -13.75
N ARG A 755 20.13 -41.18 -13.19
CA ARG A 755 18.79 -40.58 -13.13
C ARG A 755 18.71 -39.33 -12.24
N LEU A 756 19.68 -39.12 -11.34
CA LEU A 756 19.74 -37.91 -10.52
C LEU A 756 20.16 -36.69 -11.32
N PHE A 757 20.78 -36.85 -12.49
CA PHE A 757 21.37 -35.75 -13.25
C PHE A 757 20.61 -35.51 -14.55
N GLY A 758 20.43 -34.23 -14.89
CA GLY A 758 19.71 -33.79 -16.08
C GLY A 758 18.95 -32.49 -15.87
N ASN A 759 18.10 -32.17 -16.85
CA ASN A 759 17.36 -30.90 -16.91
C ASN A 759 15.90 -31.02 -16.46
N GLU A 760 15.46 -32.21 -16.02
CA GLU A 760 14.10 -32.41 -15.51
C GLU A 760 13.96 -31.99 -14.05
N PHE A 761 12.73 -31.73 -13.63
CA PHE A 761 12.43 -31.28 -12.27
C PHE A 761 12.94 -32.26 -11.22
N GLY A 762 13.63 -31.75 -10.20
CA GLY A 762 14.22 -32.56 -9.13
C GLY A 762 15.55 -33.23 -9.47
N GLN A 763 16.00 -33.16 -10.72
CA GLN A 763 17.34 -33.57 -11.12
C GLN A 763 18.36 -32.46 -10.84
N PHE A 764 19.64 -32.83 -10.85
CA PHE A 764 20.77 -31.93 -10.66
C PHE A 764 21.43 -31.62 -12.00
N LYS A 765 21.65 -30.34 -12.27
CA LYS A 765 22.46 -29.84 -13.39
C LYS A 765 23.79 -29.30 -12.89
N GLU A 766 24.79 -29.30 -13.76
CA GLU A 766 26.09 -28.67 -13.51
C GLU A 766 25.96 -27.16 -13.76
N GLU A 767 26.53 -26.30 -12.91
CA GLU A 767 26.43 -24.84 -13.12
C GLU A 767 27.75 -24.12 -13.40
N VAL A 768 28.88 -24.67 -12.97
CA VAL A 768 30.18 -23.96 -13.00
C VAL A 768 31.14 -24.51 -14.05
N ILE A 769 31.05 -25.78 -14.39
CA ILE A 769 31.92 -26.43 -15.38
C ILE A 769 31.62 -25.89 -16.78
N GLU A 770 30.34 -25.70 -17.10
CA GLU A 770 29.88 -25.14 -18.38
C GLU A 770 30.32 -23.67 -18.61
N LEU A 771 30.87 -23.00 -17.59
CA LEU A 771 31.30 -21.60 -17.63
C LEU A 771 32.82 -21.41 -17.81
N LEU A 772 33.56 -22.51 -17.98
CA LEU A 772 35.00 -22.47 -18.29
C LEU A 772 35.22 -22.10 -19.76
N ASN A 773 36.19 -21.23 -20.01
CA ASN A 773 36.64 -20.92 -21.37
C ASN A 773 37.71 -21.92 -21.81
N GLU A 774 37.91 -22.01 -23.13
CA GLU A 774 39.07 -22.72 -23.68
C GLU A 774 40.38 -22.16 -23.12
N GLY A 775 41.28 -23.04 -22.68
CA GLY A 775 42.56 -22.65 -22.08
C GLY A 775 42.48 -22.25 -20.60
N GLU A 776 41.38 -22.52 -19.90
CA GLU A 776 41.27 -22.34 -18.44
C GLU A 776 41.32 -23.69 -17.68
N GLU A 777 41.96 -23.66 -16.51
CA GLU A 777 41.93 -24.72 -15.50
C GLU A 777 40.95 -24.34 -14.38
N GLY A 778 40.24 -25.34 -13.85
CA GLY A 778 39.26 -25.16 -12.77
C GLY A 778 37.98 -25.97 -13.01
N PRO A 779 36.84 -25.58 -12.40
CA PRO A 779 36.70 -24.44 -11.50
C PRO A 779 37.27 -24.75 -10.10
N PHE A 780 37.97 -23.79 -9.52
CA PHE A 780 38.46 -23.82 -8.14
C PHE A 780 37.51 -23.03 -7.23
N GLY A 781 37.62 -23.17 -5.90
CA GLY A 781 36.67 -22.55 -4.96
C GLY A 781 37.33 -21.83 -3.80
N ILE A 782 36.73 -20.72 -3.36
CA ILE A 782 37.02 -20.06 -2.08
C ILE A 782 35.72 -20.01 -1.27
N PHE A 783 35.69 -20.70 -0.14
CA PHE A 783 34.52 -20.80 0.71
C PHE A 783 34.78 -20.15 2.06
N VAL A 784 34.12 -19.01 2.31
CA VAL A 784 34.36 -18.19 3.50
C VAL A 784 33.30 -18.45 4.57
N ALA A 785 32.03 -18.32 4.20
CA ALA A 785 30.89 -18.47 5.10
C ALA A 785 29.61 -18.80 4.31
N PRO A 786 28.51 -19.22 4.95
CA PRO A 786 27.24 -19.43 4.26
C PRO A 786 26.82 -18.21 3.42
N LYS A 787 26.62 -18.41 2.11
CA LYS A 787 26.32 -17.35 1.13
C LYS A 787 27.42 -16.29 0.95
N CYS A 788 28.66 -16.65 1.27
CA CYS A 788 29.89 -15.91 1.00
C CYS A 788 30.94 -16.88 0.43
N TYR A 789 30.96 -17.02 -0.89
CA TYR A 789 31.88 -17.92 -1.59
C TYR A 789 32.06 -17.51 -3.05
N CYS A 790 33.13 -17.98 -3.68
CA CYS A 790 33.31 -17.89 -5.12
C CYS A 790 33.89 -19.17 -5.72
N PHE A 791 33.65 -19.33 -7.02
CA PHE A 791 34.31 -20.24 -7.92
C PHE A 791 35.08 -19.41 -8.94
N TYR A 792 36.28 -19.86 -9.30
CA TYR A 792 37.15 -19.16 -10.24
C TYR A 792 37.93 -20.13 -11.12
N ALA A 793 38.42 -19.61 -12.25
CA ALA A 793 39.30 -20.31 -13.19
C ALA A 793 40.66 -19.66 -13.23
N ILE A 794 41.68 -20.41 -13.63
CA ILE A 794 43.03 -19.93 -13.90
C ILE A 794 43.31 -20.12 -15.38
N HIS A 795 43.64 -19.05 -16.09
CA HIS A 795 44.05 -19.17 -17.48
C HIS A 795 45.44 -19.84 -17.56
N THR A 796 45.53 -20.94 -18.29
CA THR A 796 46.73 -21.80 -18.43
C THR A 796 48.01 -21.02 -18.78
N ASN A 797 47.93 -20.16 -19.81
CA ASN A 797 49.06 -19.36 -20.29
C ASN A 797 49.38 -18.14 -19.43
N SER A 798 48.39 -17.28 -19.15
CA SER A 798 48.63 -16.00 -18.47
C SER A 798 48.69 -16.11 -16.95
N LYS A 799 48.26 -17.26 -16.39
CA LYS A 799 48.02 -17.48 -14.96
C LYS A 799 47.06 -16.47 -14.33
N LYS A 800 46.30 -15.73 -15.16
CA LYS A 800 45.30 -14.77 -14.68
C LYS A 800 44.08 -15.51 -14.18
N GLU A 801 43.60 -15.10 -13.02
CA GLU A 801 42.39 -15.65 -12.40
C GLU A 801 41.15 -14.91 -12.88
N ARG A 802 40.05 -15.66 -13.05
CA ARG A 802 38.75 -15.12 -13.44
C ARG A 802 37.66 -15.68 -12.55
N LEU A 803 36.85 -14.80 -11.97
CA LEU A 803 35.63 -15.21 -11.28
C LEU A 803 34.67 -15.89 -12.27
N ILE A 804 34.22 -17.09 -11.93
CA ILE A 804 33.23 -17.87 -12.69
C ILE A 804 31.84 -17.65 -12.09
N LYS A 805 31.73 -17.86 -10.77
CA LYS A 805 30.49 -17.71 -10.00
C LYS A 805 30.86 -17.15 -8.64
N ALA A 806 30.14 -16.16 -8.16
CA ALA A 806 30.42 -15.58 -6.86
C ALA A 806 29.11 -15.21 -6.17
N ARG A 807 29.05 -15.42 -4.86
CA ARG A 807 27.87 -15.07 -4.05
C ARG A 807 28.32 -14.42 -2.76
N PHE A 808 27.76 -13.24 -2.51
CA PHE A 808 27.88 -12.54 -1.24
C PHE A 808 26.53 -11.96 -0.86
N LYS A 809 25.90 -12.50 0.20
CA LYS A 809 24.60 -11.96 0.65
C LYS A 809 24.73 -10.54 1.19
N GLY A 810 24.06 -9.60 0.53
CA GLY A 810 24.00 -8.20 0.93
C GLY A 810 25.24 -7.39 0.59
N ILE A 811 26.00 -7.83 -0.43
CA ILE A 811 27.03 -7.06 -1.13
C ILE A 811 26.78 -7.25 -2.62
N ASN A 812 26.81 -6.17 -3.39
CA ASN A 812 26.74 -6.21 -4.84
C ASN A 812 28.15 -6.33 -5.42
N ILE A 813 28.53 -7.54 -5.82
CA ILE A 813 29.87 -7.88 -6.32
C ILE A 813 30.32 -6.99 -7.49
N ASN A 814 29.38 -6.48 -8.30
CA ASN A 814 29.68 -5.65 -9.46
C ASN A 814 29.80 -4.15 -9.12
N ARG A 815 29.12 -3.69 -8.06
CA ARG A 815 28.99 -2.25 -7.75
C ARG A 815 29.73 -1.83 -6.50
N ASP A 816 29.77 -2.68 -5.49
CA ASP A 816 30.45 -2.36 -4.24
C ASP A 816 31.97 -2.46 -4.41
N ARG A 817 32.69 -1.79 -3.51
CA ARG A 817 34.14 -1.56 -3.64
C ARG A 817 34.86 -1.93 -2.35
N ILE A 818 36.07 -2.47 -2.48
CA ILE A 818 36.91 -2.78 -1.32
C ILE A 818 37.47 -1.48 -0.76
N TRP A 819 37.29 -1.25 0.53
CA TRP A 819 37.82 -0.08 1.22
C TRP A 819 39.21 -0.38 1.80
N GLY A 820 40.20 0.43 1.43
CA GLY A 820 41.54 0.41 2.04
C GLY A 820 41.57 1.28 3.30
N ASP A 821 42.32 0.84 4.31
CA ASP A 821 42.42 1.24 5.73
C ASP A 821 42.66 2.75 6.04
N LYS A 822 41.94 3.66 5.37
CA LYS A 822 41.95 5.10 5.64
C LYS A 822 40.89 5.43 6.69
N ASP A 823 41.15 6.44 7.51
CA ASP A 823 40.23 6.90 8.55
C ASP A 823 38.90 7.37 7.94
N PHE A 824 37.90 6.50 7.98
CA PHE A 824 36.57 6.73 7.43
C PHE A 824 35.84 7.89 8.10
N LYS A 825 36.12 8.15 9.38
CA LYS A 825 35.42 9.20 10.14
C LYS A 825 35.71 10.60 9.61
N ALA A 826 36.77 10.75 8.82
CA ALA A 826 37.12 12.01 8.18
C ALA A 826 36.34 12.30 6.89
N LEU A 827 35.66 11.31 6.29
CA LEU A 827 34.97 11.47 5.02
C LEU A 827 33.50 11.84 5.20
N ASN A 828 33.07 12.91 4.53
CA ASN A 828 31.66 13.26 4.44
C ASN A 828 30.94 12.46 3.34
N GLY A 829 29.61 12.57 3.27
CA GLY A 829 28.81 11.88 2.25
C GLY A 829 29.31 12.10 0.83
N LYS A 830 29.59 13.35 0.44
CA LYS A 830 30.06 13.71 -0.90
C LYS A 830 31.34 12.95 -1.27
N GLN A 831 32.32 12.94 -0.39
CA GLN A 831 33.59 12.23 -0.60
C GLN A 831 33.37 10.72 -0.74
N LEU A 832 32.46 10.13 0.05
CA LEU A 832 32.13 8.71 -0.05
C LEU A 832 31.44 8.35 -1.36
N HIS A 833 30.55 9.22 -1.86
CA HIS A 833 29.91 9.04 -3.16
C HIS A 833 30.92 9.10 -4.31
N GLU A 834 31.74 10.16 -4.36
CA GLU A 834 32.79 10.33 -5.37
C GLU A 834 33.72 9.10 -5.43
N LEU A 835 34.07 8.59 -4.26
CA LEU A 835 34.91 7.41 -4.09
C LEU A 835 34.19 6.09 -4.44
N TYR A 836 32.90 5.94 -4.16
CA TYR A 836 32.13 4.75 -4.55
C TYR A 836 32.04 4.61 -6.07
N HIS A 837 31.94 5.75 -6.75
CA HIS A 837 31.85 5.82 -8.21
C HIS A 837 33.21 5.97 -8.91
N SER A 838 34.32 6.09 -8.17
CA SER A 838 35.65 6.15 -8.75
C SER A 838 36.18 4.76 -9.11
N ASP A 839 37.05 4.72 -10.12
CA ASP A 839 37.82 3.52 -10.47
C ASP A 839 39.06 3.32 -9.58
N THR A 840 39.23 4.18 -8.56
CA THR A 840 40.40 4.15 -7.66
C THR A 840 40.29 3.09 -6.57
N LEU A 841 39.07 2.65 -6.24
CA LEU A 841 38.87 1.55 -5.30
C LEU A 841 38.84 0.20 -6.03
N PRO A 842 39.48 -0.84 -5.47
CA PRO A 842 39.42 -2.18 -6.07
C PRO A 842 37.99 -2.71 -6.14
N HIS A 843 37.69 -3.38 -7.25
CA HIS A 843 36.48 -4.20 -7.39
C HIS A 843 36.57 -5.46 -6.53
N ILE A 844 35.42 -6.07 -6.28
CA ILE A 844 35.34 -7.38 -5.62
C ILE A 844 35.76 -8.45 -6.65
N ASP A 845 36.92 -9.08 -6.40
CA ASP A 845 37.54 -10.09 -7.26
C ASP A 845 37.83 -11.40 -6.48
N VAL A 846 38.69 -12.28 -7.00
CA VAL A 846 39.10 -13.51 -6.28
C VAL A 846 39.88 -13.18 -5.00
N ASN A 847 40.77 -12.18 -5.06
CA ASN A 847 41.60 -11.78 -3.92
C ASN A 847 40.77 -11.24 -2.76
N PHE A 848 39.64 -10.59 -3.03
CA PHE A 848 38.69 -10.20 -1.99
C PHE A 848 38.26 -11.38 -1.11
N TYR A 849 37.92 -12.53 -1.71
CA TYR A 849 37.50 -13.71 -0.95
C TYR A 849 38.67 -14.33 -0.17
N ARG A 850 39.89 -14.31 -0.74
CA ARG A 850 41.11 -14.70 0.01
C ARG A 850 41.35 -13.82 1.22
N LYS A 851 41.14 -12.51 1.09
CA LYS A 851 41.24 -11.59 2.22
C LYS A 851 40.19 -11.92 3.28
N CYS A 852 38.94 -12.15 2.88
CA CYS A 852 37.88 -12.53 3.83
C CYS A 852 38.17 -13.83 4.59
N LEU A 853 39.04 -14.72 4.10
CA LEU A 853 39.49 -15.91 4.83
C LEU A 853 40.48 -15.60 5.96
N ASN A 854 41.26 -14.52 5.83
CA ASN A 854 42.43 -14.27 6.64
C ASN A 854 42.33 -12.99 7.49
N GLU A 855 41.51 -12.02 7.08
CA GLU A 855 41.42 -10.70 7.69
C GLU A 855 40.00 -10.13 7.60
N ASP A 856 39.71 -9.16 8.47
CA ASP A 856 38.50 -8.37 8.38
C ASP A 856 38.57 -7.50 7.13
N VAL A 857 37.57 -7.59 6.26
CA VAL A 857 37.51 -6.82 5.01
C VAL A 857 36.42 -5.78 5.11
N THR A 858 36.77 -4.53 4.83
CA THR A 858 35.78 -3.45 4.79
C THR A 858 35.34 -3.20 3.36
N VAL A 859 34.02 -3.15 3.14
CA VAL A 859 33.42 -2.87 1.84
C VAL A 859 32.62 -1.58 1.90
N LEU A 860 32.90 -0.67 0.97
CA LEU A 860 32.07 0.49 0.72
C LEU A 860 30.88 0.05 -0.14
N HIS A 861 29.68 0.14 0.42
CA HIS A 861 28.45 -0.21 -0.26
C HIS A 861 27.43 0.90 -0.20
N SER A 862 26.58 0.98 -1.24
CA SER A 862 25.46 1.92 -1.25
C SER A 862 24.20 1.23 -0.73
N ASN A 863 23.50 1.86 0.21
CA ASN A 863 22.26 1.34 0.76
C ASN A 863 21.19 2.44 0.80
N LEU A 864 20.01 2.10 0.30
CA LEU A 864 18.82 2.96 0.42
C LEU A 864 18.10 2.62 1.73
N ASN A 865 18.31 3.46 2.74
CA ASN A 865 17.57 3.40 3.98
C ASN A 865 16.24 4.13 3.81
N LYS A 866 15.17 3.52 4.32
CA LYS A 866 13.81 4.07 4.24
C LYS A 866 13.25 4.03 5.63
N THR A 867 13.16 5.20 6.25
CA THR A 867 12.70 5.36 7.62
C THR A 867 11.35 6.07 7.60
N ILE A 868 10.37 5.49 8.29
CA ILE A 868 9.00 6.00 8.42
C ILE A 868 8.79 6.67 9.80
N MET A 869 9.77 6.58 10.70
CA MET A 869 9.59 7.02 12.08
C MET A 869 10.90 7.60 12.65
N ASN A 870 11.02 8.92 12.64
CA ASN A 870 11.78 9.66 13.64
C ASN A 870 10.95 10.86 14.12
N LYS A 871 11.13 11.31 15.36
CA LYS A 871 10.34 12.41 15.97
C LYS A 871 10.40 13.71 15.16
N ASP A 872 11.49 13.91 14.41
CA ASP A 872 11.75 15.15 13.67
C ASP A 872 11.59 15.01 12.15
N GLU A 873 11.41 13.79 11.62
CA GLU A 873 11.30 13.53 10.18
C GLU A 873 10.32 12.38 9.89
N PHE A 874 9.25 12.67 9.15
CA PHE A 874 8.12 11.75 8.95
C PHE A 874 8.47 10.55 8.07
N ILE A 875 8.98 10.81 6.86
CA ILE A 875 9.33 9.77 5.89
C ILE A 875 10.57 10.25 5.14
N ASN A 876 11.58 9.39 5.07
CA ASN A 876 12.81 9.73 4.37
C ASN A 876 13.33 8.53 3.60
N ILE A 877 13.58 8.75 2.31
CA ILE A 877 14.46 7.90 1.52
C ILE A 877 15.85 8.52 1.62
N LYS A 878 16.72 7.91 2.42
CA LYS A 878 18.13 8.31 2.54
C LYS A 878 19.01 7.30 1.83
N GLN A 879 19.81 7.77 0.90
CA GLN A 879 20.89 6.96 0.35
C GLN A 879 22.11 7.17 1.23
N HIS A 880 22.57 6.08 1.84
CA HIS A 880 23.79 6.07 2.63
C HIS A 880 24.87 5.28 1.90
N PHE A 881 26.06 5.83 1.88
CA PHE A 881 27.27 5.10 1.55
C PHE A 881 27.87 4.63 2.87
N CYS A 882 27.78 3.32 3.12
CA CYS A 882 28.17 2.72 4.39
C CYS A 882 29.40 1.85 4.18
N LEU A 883 30.27 1.82 5.20
CA LEU A 883 31.27 0.78 5.32
C LEU A 883 30.67 -0.41 6.05
N LYS A 884 30.76 -1.57 5.43
CA LYS A 884 30.41 -2.85 6.05
C LYS A 884 31.69 -3.61 6.33
N ILE A 885 31.96 -3.82 7.62
CA ILE A 885 33.05 -4.66 8.07
C ILE A 885 32.60 -6.11 7.99
N ILE A 886 33.24 -6.86 7.11
CA ILE A 886 33.09 -8.30 6.98
C ILE A 886 34.13 -8.90 7.89
N LYS A 887 33.68 -9.39 9.04
CA LYS A 887 34.58 -10.05 9.96
C LYS A 887 35.09 -11.34 9.36
N CYS A 888 36.39 -11.59 9.47
CA CYS A 888 36.93 -12.93 9.34
C CYS A 888 36.40 -13.73 10.54
N THR A 889 35.23 -14.35 10.36
CA THR A 889 34.64 -15.19 11.39
C THR A 889 35.50 -16.45 11.50
N ASN A 890 36.12 -16.68 12.66
CA ASN A 890 36.82 -17.92 12.99
C ASN A 890 35.92 -19.13 12.72
#